data_AF-A0AAE0A124-F1
#
_entry.id   AF-A0AAE0A124-F1
#
_cell.length_a   1.000
_cell.length_b   1.000
_cell.length_c   1.000
_cell.angle_alpha   90.00
_cell.angle_beta   90.00
_cell.angle_gamma   90.00
#
_symmetry.space_group_name_H-M   'P 1'
#
loop_
_entity.id
_entity.type
_entity.pdbx_description
1 polymer ?
#
loop_
_entity_poly.entity_id
_entity_poly.type
_entity_poly.pdbx_seq_one_letter_code
_entity_poly.pdbx_strand_id
1 'polypeptide(L)'
;MASLLPFSLPKPNLFKASSSVTSSSLTSSSLTSSPPSTLSLPDNLEEKFGRKGIKFLESNNIPEVELTVRNGSSVRLRIPDAHVTSYKPKVQWTDDGFHELLYTLPADDSSKSRGGIGLVINDTSESASKGSLISTSQWTVKDVDSDAIDALQVELSCSSGALDITYVVSLYPLSMATAVIVKNTGRKAITLTSAILSHLRFKKRGGAGIHGLQGCSYCRHPPPPSPFELLSPSEAMKTESSGWFSSDPVEKTGSWSVQDVPFTVLNDKLSRVYAAPPAERSKAFYKTPPSKYEAMDQGRELFFRMIRMGFEDIYLGSPGSFSDKYGKEYFICTGPASMLVPVVVQPDEKWKGAQVIEHDNFSVFSPNLSTIFSSKATKLSPSYQPTNLFFFNALQPNSIKREFPMPPSVAAPFPYQQSPINVDYLEEEFSGHGVTFEDVGGTCVATITLENGSTATLMLPRGLITSYKAPMWHGGSVELLHTVVSGGEDGGAVVQGGVSMEFSCLSDGGVLWSPCDWSLWDIRGNPQESIQVELISRDTEDMIEIKNIVNLQESCLSSELVVSNLKSSPLQLTGCVISHLTVSTPEATYAVGLEGSNFFNRSPLSSDFLIIPPDIPQEKMFNISQLWSQMRLLSGTGAASEIKGDELEGRLVESEDGNGRIYTSAPTYLTVIDRGRRNSIIAGRSGFDEVYMFSPGSSHEFYSKYSYICIGPSAMLKPIILKPGEVWRGGQHLQNPNL
;
A
#
# COMPACT_ATOMS: atom_id res chain seq x y z
N MET A 1 -51.78 32.71 -2.60
CA MET A 1 -50.92 33.59 -3.44
C MET A 1 -49.47 33.17 -3.25
N ALA A 2 -48.80 32.80 -4.35
CA ALA A 2 -47.36 32.60 -4.59
C ALA A 2 -47.26 31.62 -5.79
N SER A 3 -47.37 32.13 -7.02
CA SER A 3 -46.28 32.56 -7.92
C SER A 3 -45.36 31.41 -8.36
N LEU A 4 -45.57 30.98 -9.61
CA LEU A 4 -44.83 29.96 -10.35
C LEU A 4 -43.75 30.60 -11.24
N LEU A 5 -42.71 29.79 -11.55
CA LEU A 5 -41.70 29.86 -12.63
C LEU A 5 -40.30 30.45 -12.27
N PRO A 6 -39.22 30.10 -13.01
CA PRO A 6 -38.67 28.75 -13.24
C PRO A 6 -37.12 28.70 -13.25
N PHE A 7 -36.56 27.48 -13.21
CA PHE A 7 -35.12 27.20 -13.39
C PHE A 7 -34.64 27.45 -14.84
N SER A 8 -33.45 28.04 -14.99
CA SER A 8 -32.74 28.23 -16.26
C SER A 8 -31.66 27.16 -16.50
N LEU A 9 -31.76 26.47 -17.64
CA LEU A 9 -30.73 25.59 -18.21
C LEU A 9 -29.83 26.39 -19.18
N PRO A 10 -28.50 26.15 -19.23
CA PRO A 10 -27.66 26.64 -20.33
C PRO A 10 -27.86 25.79 -21.60
N LYS A 11 -28.08 26.47 -22.73
CA LYS A 11 -28.28 25.88 -24.07
C LYS A 11 -26.95 25.55 -24.78
N PRO A 12 -26.94 24.56 -25.69
CA PRO A 12 -25.78 24.17 -26.48
C PRO A 12 -25.57 25.10 -27.68
N ASN A 13 -24.32 25.45 -27.98
CA ASN A 13 -23.97 26.19 -29.20
C ASN A 13 -23.69 25.23 -30.35
N LEU A 14 -24.54 25.32 -31.37
CA LEU A 14 -24.47 24.61 -32.64
C LEU A 14 -24.20 25.70 -33.69
N PHE A 15 -23.02 25.74 -34.30
CA PHE A 15 -22.77 26.64 -35.43
C PHE A 15 -22.53 25.86 -36.72
N LYS A 16 -23.35 26.26 -37.69
CA LYS A 16 -23.64 25.67 -38.99
C LYS A 16 -22.79 26.37 -40.05
N ALA A 17 -22.33 25.60 -41.03
CA ALA A 17 -21.66 26.09 -42.23
C ALA A 17 -22.54 27.05 -43.06
N SER A 18 -21.95 28.11 -43.61
CA SER A 18 -22.47 28.85 -44.76
C SER A 18 -21.34 29.57 -45.52
N SER A 19 -21.36 29.36 -46.83
CA SER A 19 -20.61 29.99 -47.90
C SER A 19 -21.27 31.26 -48.43
N SER A 20 -20.53 32.33 -48.74
CA SER A 20 -20.87 33.28 -49.83
C SER A 20 -19.75 34.28 -50.19
N VAL A 21 -19.20 34.06 -51.37
CA VAL A 21 -18.68 34.89 -52.49
C VAL A 21 -18.69 36.44 -52.46
N THR A 22 -17.54 37.01 -52.90
CA THR A 22 -17.25 38.28 -53.66
C THR A 22 -17.54 39.67 -53.02
N SER A 23 -16.60 40.64 -53.00
CA SER A 23 -16.06 41.35 -54.19
C SER A 23 -14.78 42.18 -53.94
N SER A 24 -13.75 41.95 -54.77
CA SER A 24 -12.77 42.87 -55.42
C SER A 24 -12.22 44.15 -54.74
N SER A 25 -10.88 44.20 -54.62
CA SER A 25 -10.04 45.23 -55.28
C SER A 25 -8.63 44.67 -55.58
N LEU A 26 -8.18 44.85 -56.82
CA LEU A 26 -6.91 44.41 -57.39
C LEU A 26 -5.88 45.55 -57.32
N THR A 27 -4.61 45.25 -57.04
CA THR A 27 -3.47 45.49 -57.97
C THR A 27 -2.14 44.89 -57.46
N SER A 28 -1.62 43.95 -58.27
CA SER A 28 -0.22 43.67 -58.63
C SER A 28 0.85 43.44 -57.55
N SER A 29 1.36 42.20 -57.41
CA SER A 29 2.53 41.72 -58.17
C SER A 29 3.06 40.32 -57.73
N SER A 30 3.44 39.54 -58.75
CA SER A 30 4.34 38.37 -58.81
C SER A 30 4.07 37.10 -57.97
N LEU A 31 3.75 36.04 -58.71
CA LEU A 31 3.74 34.62 -58.34
C LEU A 31 5.16 34.10 -58.04
N THR A 32 5.33 33.45 -56.89
CA THR A 32 6.16 32.24 -56.75
C THR A 32 5.43 31.26 -55.82
N SER A 33 5.27 30.03 -56.29
CA SER A 33 4.52 28.94 -55.66
C SER A 33 5.28 28.32 -54.48
N SER A 34 4.69 28.32 -53.28
CA SER A 34 5.11 27.47 -52.16
C SER A 34 4.25 26.18 -52.11
N PRO A 35 4.84 25.01 -51.81
CA PRO A 35 4.10 23.74 -51.77
C PRO A 35 3.23 23.66 -50.50
N PRO A 36 2.19 22.79 -50.48
CA PRO A 36 1.42 22.53 -49.26
C PRO A 36 2.37 21.96 -48.20
N SER A 37 2.40 22.58 -47.02
CA SER A 37 3.18 22.14 -45.87
C SER A 37 2.62 20.81 -45.34
N THR A 38 3.16 19.69 -45.81
CA THR A 38 3.02 18.40 -45.14
C THR A 38 3.81 18.47 -43.84
N LEU A 39 3.14 18.73 -42.72
CA LEU A 39 3.72 18.57 -41.38
C LEU A 39 4.24 17.14 -41.25
N SER A 40 5.46 16.99 -40.73
CA SER A 40 6.03 15.66 -40.45
C SER A 40 5.23 14.99 -39.32
N LEU A 41 5.21 13.65 -39.27
CA LEU A 41 4.47 12.90 -38.23
C LEU A 41 4.81 13.36 -36.78
N PRO A 42 6.09 13.65 -36.43
CA PRO A 42 6.45 14.20 -35.12
C PRO A 42 5.88 15.61 -34.89
N ASP A 43 5.88 16.49 -35.89
CA ASP A 43 5.34 17.85 -35.74
C ASP A 43 3.85 17.81 -35.41
N ASN A 44 3.11 16.86 -35.99
CA ASN A 44 1.70 16.66 -35.69
C ASN A 44 1.47 16.14 -34.26
N LEU A 45 2.32 15.23 -33.80
CA LEU A 45 2.26 14.71 -32.42
C LEU A 45 2.64 15.78 -31.41
N GLU A 46 3.65 16.61 -31.70
CA GLU A 46 4.04 17.73 -30.84
C GLU A 46 2.94 18.80 -30.79
N GLU A 47 2.30 19.13 -31.91
CA GLU A 47 1.18 20.08 -31.92
C GLU A 47 -0.01 19.56 -31.09
N LYS A 48 -0.32 18.25 -31.19
CA LYS A 48 -1.49 17.65 -30.54
C LYS A 48 -1.26 17.33 -29.06
N PHE A 49 -0.10 16.75 -28.75
CA PHE A 49 0.22 16.14 -27.46
C PHE A 49 1.48 16.75 -26.80
N GLY A 50 2.16 17.69 -27.43
CA GLY A 50 3.29 18.40 -26.79
C GLY A 50 2.83 19.12 -25.53
N ARG A 51 3.55 18.89 -24.43
CA ARG A 51 3.27 19.50 -23.12
C ARG A 51 4.60 19.85 -22.45
N LYS A 52 4.55 20.67 -21.39
CA LYS A 52 5.76 20.98 -20.63
C LYS A 52 6.35 19.67 -20.06
N GLY A 53 7.60 19.38 -20.44
CA GLY A 53 8.29 18.14 -20.06
C GLY A 53 8.02 16.93 -20.95
N ILE A 54 7.14 17.01 -21.95
CA ILE A 54 6.85 15.93 -22.91
C ILE A 54 7.13 16.46 -24.32
N LYS A 55 8.10 15.84 -25.00
CA LYS A 55 8.51 16.23 -26.36
C LYS A 55 8.49 15.05 -27.30
N PHE A 56 7.95 15.25 -28.49
CA PHE A 56 7.97 14.29 -29.58
C PHE A 56 9.13 14.61 -30.52
N LEU A 57 9.91 13.58 -30.83
CA LEU A 57 11.15 13.67 -31.60
C LEU A 57 11.16 12.60 -32.68
N GLU A 58 12.04 12.75 -33.66
CA GLU A 58 12.32 11.72 -34.65
C GLU A 58 13.80 11.38 -34.65
N SER A 59 14.10 10.12 -34.36
CA SER A 59 15.45 9.58 -34.34
C SER A 59 15.51 8.48 -35.41
N ASN A 60 16.36 8.63 -36.43
CA ASN A 60 16.51 7.65 -37.53
C ASN A 60 15.18 7.27 -38.21
N ASN A 61 14.32 8.25 -38.51
CA ASN A 61 12.98 8.08 -39.09
C ASN A 61 12.00 7.27 -38.20
N ILE A 62 12.26 7.19 -36.89
CA ILE A 62 11.38 6.52 -35.92
C ILE A 62 10.87 7.59 -34.94
N PRO A 63 9.54 7.73 -34.78
CA PRO A 63 8.98 8.68 -33.83
C PRO A 63 9.21 8.21 -32.39
N GLU A 64 9.73 9.11 -31.58
CA GLU A 64 10.07 8.91 -30.17
C GLU A 64 9.38 9.98 -29.30
N VAL A 65 9.17 9.67 -28.03
CA VAL A 65 8.75 10.63 -27.02
C VAL A 65 9.78 10.68 -25.89
N GLU A 66 10.15 11.89 -25.49
CA GLU A 66 11.04 12.17 -24.37
C GLU A 66 10.24 12.85 -23.25
N LEU A 67 10.22 12.20 -22.09
CA LEU A 67 9.67 12.74 -20.85
C LEU A 67 10.82 13.30 -20.01
N THR A 68 10.67 14.48 -19.44
CA THR A 68 11.66 15.12 -18.56
C THR A 68 10.99 15.88 -17.42
N VAL A 69 11.15 15.39 -16.20
CA VAL A 69 10.59 15.99 -14.98
C VAL A 69 11.48 17.11 -14.44
N ARG A 70 10.98 17.88 -13.47
CA ARG A 70 11.62 19.08 -12.90
C ARG A 70 13.05 18.87 -12.41
N ASN A 71 13.32 17.71 -11.82
CA ASN A 71 14.66 17.41 -11.31
C ASN A 71 15.65 17.01 -12.42
N GLY A 72 15.22 16.98 -13.68
CA GLY A 72 15.99 16.63 -14.87
C GLY A 72 15.98 15.14 -15.21
N SER A 73 15.35 14.28 -14.40
CA SER A 73 15.23 12.86 -14.73
C SER A 73 14.46 12.72 -16.04
N SER A 74 14.90 11.82 -16.90
CA SER A 74 14.33 11.68 -18.24
C SER A 74 14.12 10.23 -18.65
N VAL A 75 13.10 10.01 -19.48
CA VAL A 75 12.77 8.71 -20.10
C VAL A 75 12.57 8.94 -21.59
N ARG A 76 13.08 8.02 -22.42
CA ARG A 76 12.78 7.98 -23.86
C ARG A 76 12.08 6.69 -24.24
N LEU A 77 11.08 6.84 -25.09
CA LEU A 77 10.20 5.76 -25.54
C LEU A 77 10.03 5.87 -27.06
N ARG A 78 10.27 4.76 -27.77
CA ARG A 78 9.93 4.62 -29.18
C ARG A 78 8.45 4.31 -29.32
N ILE A 79 7.75 5.10 -30.13
CA ILE A 79 6.30 4.96 -30.27
C ILE A 79 5.94 3.68 -31.04
N PRO A 80 6.50 3.35 -32.22
CA PRO A 80 5.95 2.29 -33.07
C PRO A 80 5.95 0.89 -32.45
N ASP A 81 6.86 0.64 -31.51
CA ASP A 81 7.03 -0.62 -30.80
C ASP A 81 6.82 -0.51 -29.29
N ALA A 82 6.37 0.65 -28.78
CA ALA A 82 6.18 0.94 -27.36
C ALA A 82 7.37 0.53 -26.47
N HIS A 83 8.59 0.75 -26.98
CA HIS A 83 9.82 0.30 -26.36
C HIS A 83 10.54 1.43 -25.61
N VAL A 84 10.74 1.28 -24.30
CA VAL A 84 11.48 2.26 -23.50
C VAL A 84 12.98 2.04 -23.71
N THR A 85 13.66 3.02 -24.30
CA THR A 85 15.05 2.87 -24.74
C THR A 85 16.08 3.49 -23.80
N SER A 86 15.67 4.47 -22.99
CA SER A 86 16.56 5.19 -22.08
C SER A 86 15.80 5.61 -20.83
N TYR A 87 16.45 5.48 -19.69
CA TYR A 87 16.00 6.03 -18.42
C TYR A 87 17.19 6.57 -17.64
N LYS A 88 17.17 7.88 -17.40
CA LYS A 88 18.24 8.63 -16.73
C LYS A 88 17.69 9.28 -15.47
N PRO A 89 17.57 8.54 -14.36
CA PRO A 89 17.18 9.10 -13.07
C PRO A 89 18.28 9.99 -12.49
N LYS A 90 17.88 11.00 -11.71
CA LYS A 90 18.77 11.75 -10.82
C LYS A 90 19.01 10.96 -9.53
N VAL A 91 20.20 10.39 -9.39
CA VAL A 91 20.59 9.47 -8.28
C VAL A 91 21.59 10.08 -7.29
N GLN A 92 22.21 11.21 -7.61
CA GLN A 92 23.12 11.94 -6.70
C GLN A 92 22.88 13.45 -6.80
N TRP A 93 22.98 14.15 -5.66
CA TRP A 93 22.72 15.60 -5.58
C TRP A 93 23.95 16.48 -5.86
N THR A 94 25.13 15.90 -6.02
CA THR A 94 26.39 16.61 -6.27
C THR A 94 26.87 16.35 -7.71
N ASP A 95 26.59 17.33 -8.59
CA ASP A 95 26.86 17.51 -10.04
C ASP A 95 26.33 16.45 -11.02
N ASP A 96 25.69 16.94 -12.11
CA ASP A 96 25.10 16.24 -13.29
C ASP A 96 24.67 14.76 -13.11
N GLY A 97 24.16 14.39 -11.93
CA GLY A 97 23.98 13.02 -11.40
C GLY A 97 22.92 12.15 -12.09
N PHE A 98 22.85 12.20 -13.41
CA PHE A 98 21.99 11.41 -14.27
C PHE A 98 22.76 10.21 -14.82
N HIS A 99 22.40 9.02 -14.37
CA HIS A 99 23.02 7.78 -14.84
C HIS A 99 22.06 7.02 -15.73
N GLU A 100 22.52 6.60 -16.91
CA GLU A 100 21.73 5.69 -17.76
C GLU A 100 21.59 4.34 -17.06
N LEU A 101 20.35 4.02 -16.70
CA LEU A 101 19.98 2.80 -16.00
C LEU A 101 19.69 1.65 -16.96
N LEU A 102 19.17 1.94 -18.17
CA LEU A 102 18.80 0.90 -19.11
C LEU A 102 19.98 0.53 -20.00
N TYR A 103 20.08 -0.75 -20.32
CA TYR A 103 21.02 -1.25 -21.31
C TYR A 103 20.26 -1.51 -22.61
N THR A 104 20.59 -0.74 -23.65
CA THR A 104 20.00 -0.86 -24.99
C THR A 104 21.06 -1.00 -26.05
N LEU A 105 20.77 -1.83 -27.05
CA LEU A 105 21.52 -1.90 -28.28
C LEU A 105 20.77 -1.17 -29.39
N PRO A 106 21.45 -0.30 -30.14
CA PRO A 106 20.85 0.37 -31.27
C PRO A 106 20.41 -0.66 -32.32
N ALA A 107 19.39 -0.30 -33.09
CA ALA A 107 18.95 -1.06 -34.24
C ALA A 107 20.02 -0.97 -35.35
N ASP A 108 20.62 -2.10 -35.75
CA ASP A 108 21.32 -2.18 -37.04
C ASP A 108 20.29 -2.13 -38.17
N ASP A 109 20.68 -1.67 -39.37
CA ASP A 109 19.87 -1.31 -40.58
C ASP A 109 18.76 -2.29 -41.05
N SER A 110 18.54 -3.41 -40.36
CA SER A 110 17.46 -4.39 -40.60
C SER A 110 16.77 -4.95 -39.35
N SER A 111 17.10 -4.47 -38.13
CA SER A 111 16.66 -5.06 -36.86
C SER A 111 15.99 -4.04 -35.92
N LYS A 112 15.07 -4.52 -35.07
CA LYS A 112 14.47 -3.71 -33.98
C LYS A 112 15.51 -3.49 -32.87
N SER A 113 15.48 -2.34 -32.21
CA SER A 113 16.33 -2.07 -31.03
C SER A 113 16.09 -3.11 -29.94
N ARG A 114 17.15 -3.59 -29.29
CA ARG A 114 17.08 -4.62 -28.25
C ARG A 114 17.49 -4.06 -26.89
N GLY A 115 17.10 -4.72 -25.80
CA GLY A 115 17.37 -4.27 -24.44
C GLY A 115 16.22 -3.44 -23.87
N GLY A 116 16.53 -2.41 -23.07
CA GLY A 116 15.56 -1.43 -22.58
C GLY A 116 14.47 -2.04 -21.68
N ILE A 117 13.29 -1.41 -21.65
CA ILE A 117 12.09 -2.00 -21.05
C ILE A 117 11.12 -2.39 -22.16
N GLY A 118 10.90 -3.69 -22.30
CA GLY A 118 10.02 -4.27 -23.32
C GLY A 118 8.77 -4.86 -22.70
N LEU A 119 7.60 -4.48 -23.25
CA LEU A 119 6.34 -5.17 -23.00
C LEU A 119 6.27 -6.41 -23.91
N VAL A 120 6.01 -7.57 -23.31
CA VAL A 120 5.86 -8.85 -24.00
C VAL A 120 4.45 -9.36 -23.74
N ILE A 121 3.69 -9.61 -24.80
CA ILE A 121 2.39 -10.29 -24.76
C ILE A 121 2.38 -11.30 -25.89
N ASN A 122 2.21 -12.58 -25.55
CA ASN A 122 2.15 -13.69 -26.50
C ASN A 122 0.83 -14.45 -26.27
N ASP A 123 0.15 -14.77 -27.37
CA ASP A 123 -1.04 -15.63 -27.35
C ASP A 123 -0.62 -17.09 -27.31
N THR A 124 -1.17 -17.83 -26.35
CA THR A 124 -0.93 -19.27 -26.16
C THR A 124 -2.16 -20.12 -26.46
N SER A 125 -3.26 -19.52 -26.94
CA SER A 125 -4.51 -20.21 -27.26
C SER A 125 -4.43 -21.09 -28.52
N GLU A 126 -3.52 -20.80 -29.45
CA GLU A 126 -3.27 -21.62 -30.64
C GLU A 126 -1.83 -22.16 -30.65
N SER A 127 -1.69 -23.50 -30.73
CA SER A 127 -0.39 -24.22 -30.74
C SER A 127 0.58 -23.87 -31.89
N ALA A 128 0.22 -22.93 -32.77
CA ALA A 128 0.97 -22.53 -33.96
C ALA A 128 1.63 -21.14 -33.88
N SER A 129 1.30 -20.27 -32.90
CA SER A 129 1.85 -18.90 -32.82
C SER A 129 3.12 -18.83 -31.96
N LYS A 130 4.29 -19.11 -32.55
CA LYS A 130 5.61 -18.92 -31.88
C LYS A 130 6.08 -17.46 -31.82
N GLY A 131 5.19 -16.48 -32.02
CA GLY A 131 5.54 -15.07 -32.17
C GLY A 131 4.82 -14.16 -31.18
N SER A 132 5.47 -13.06 -30.80
CA SER A 132 4.87 -12.04 -29.94
C SER A 132 3.79 -11.24 -30.67
N LEU A 133 2.60 -11.10 -30.05
CA LEU A 133 1.45 -10.36 -30.61
C LEU A 133 1.76 -8.87 -30.82
N ILE A 134 2.73 -8.34 -30.06
CA ILE A 134 3.14 -6.94 -30.10
C ILE A 134 4.14 -6.69 -31.24
N SER A 135 4.86 -7.73 -31.72
CA SER A 135 5.87 -7.56 -32.77
C SER A 135 5.29 -7.11 -34.12
N THR A 136 3.99 -7.29 -34.34
CA THR A 136 3.27 -6.87 -35.55
C THR A 136 2.34 -5.67 -35.34
N SER A 137 2.24 -5.15 -34.11
CA SER A 137 1.26 -4.11 -33.75
C SER A 137 1.87 -2.72 -33.89
N GLN A 138 1.20 -1.82 -34.61
CA GLN A 138 1.55 -0.40 -34.66
C GLN A 138 0.90 0.32 -33.48
N TRP A 139 1.72 0.93 -32.63
CA TRP A 139 1.26 1.72 -31.50
C TRP A 139 1.06 3.18 -31.88
N THR A 140 0.08 3.81 -31.25
CA THR A 140 -0.23 5.23 -31.42
C THR A 140 -0.38 5.92 -30.07
N VAL A 141 -0.03 7.20 -29.99
CA VAL A 141 -0.27 8.01 -28.80
C VAL A 141 -1.77 8.25 -28.66
N LYS A 142 -2.31 7.86 -27.51
CA LYS A 142 -3.72 8.01 -27.14
C LYS A 142 -3.94 9.28 -26.35
N ASP A 143 -3.13 9.50 -25.32
CA ASP A 143 -3.22 10.66 -24.44
C ASP A 143 -1.88 10.96 -23.74
N VAL A 144 -1.78 12.15 -23.15
CA VAL A 144 -0.63 12.63 -22.38
C VAL A 144 -1.10 13.45 -21.20
N ASP A 145 -0.40 13.33 -20.08
CA ASP A 145 -0.66 14.15 -18.88
C ASP A 145 0.64 14.75 -18.34
N SER A 146 0.57 15.97 -17.84
CA SER A 146 1.70 16.72 -17.30
C SER A 146 1.22 17.56 -16.11
N ASP A 147 1.52 17.09 -14.91
CA ASP A 147 1.31 17.84 -13.67
C ASP A 147 2.55 18.65 -13.37
N ALA A 148 2.59 19.89 -13.87
CA ALA A 148 3.60 20.90 -13.56
C ALA A 148 5.06 20.38 -13.58
N ILE A 149 5.37 19.41 -14.46
CA ILE A 149 6.65 18.67 -14.57
C ILE A 149 7.08 17.84 -13.34
N ASP A 150 6.20 17.61 -12.37
CA ASP A 150 6.43 16.70 -11.22
C ASP A 150 5.88 15.29 -11.48
N ALA A 151 4.90 15.14 -12.37
CA ALA A 151 4.48 13.85 -12.88
C ALA A 151 4.16 13.98 -14.38
N LEU A 152 4.76 13.12 -15.19
CA LEU A 152 4.54 13.09 -16.63
C LEU A 152 4.06 11.70 -17.03
N GLN A 153 3.07 11.63 -17.91
CA GLN A 153 2.52 10.37 -18.40
C GLN A 153 2.27 10.42 -19.90
N VAL A 154 2.56 9.32 -20.58
CA VAL A 154 2.14 9.08 -21.97
C VAL A 154 1.39 7.76 -22.05
N GLU A 155 0.21 7.78 -22.67
CA GLU A 155 -0.58 6.60 -22.96
C GLU A 155 -0.42 6.24 -24.44
N LEU A 156 0.05 5.02 -24.70
CA LEU A 156 0.05 4.40 -26.02
C LEU A 156 -1.07 3.37 -26.10
N SER A 157 -1.66 3.22 -27.28
CA SER A 157 -2.65 2.18 -27.56
C SER A 157 -2.30 1.42 -28.83
N CYS A 158 -2.58 0.11 -28.83
CA CYS A 158 -2.64 -0.70 -30.04
C CYS A 158 -3.77 -1.71 -29.95
N SER A 159 -4.26 -2.16 -31.10
CA SER A 159 -5.22 -3.27 -31.19
C SER A 159 -4.56 -4.42 -31.95
N SER A 160 -4.58 -5.62 -31.36
CA SER A 160 -4.02 -6.83 -31.95
C SER A 160 -5.05 -7.94 -31.93
N GLY A 161 -5.64 -8.24 -33.09
CA GLY A 161 -6.74 -9.20 -33.20
C GLY A 161 -7.96 -8.76 -32.38
N ALA A 162 -8.28 -9.53 -31.34
CA ALA A 162 -9.40 -9.29 -30.42
C ALA A 162 -8.98 -8.61 -29.10
N LEU A 163 -7.76 -8.09 -29.03
CA LEU A 163 -7.22 -7.44 -27.85
C LEU A 163 -7.01 -5.95 -28.11
N ASP A 164 -7.54 -5.12 -27.22
CA ASP A 164 -7.17 -3.71 -27.11
C ASP A 164 -6.17 -3.56 -25.97
N ILE A 165 -4.97 -3.07 -26.29
CA ILE A 165 -3.86 -2.97 -25.37
C ILE A 165 -3.54 -1.48 -25.19
N THR A 166 -3.57 -1.02 -23.95
CA THR A 166 -3.09 0.31 -23.55
C THR A 166 -1.82 0.13 -22.73
N TYR A 167 -0.76 0.86 -23.09
CA TYR A 167 0.50 0.89 -22.37
C TYR A 167 0.77 2.31 -21.90
N VAL A 168 0.99 2.45 -20.60
CA VAL A 168 1.14 3.73 -19.92
C VAL A 168 2.56 3.81 -19.39
N VAL A 169 3.28 4.86 -19.75
CA VAL A 169 4.62 5.14 -19.24
C VAL A 169 4.57 6.45 -18.46
N SER A 170 4.89 6.38 -17.19
CA SER A 170 4.85 7.52 -16.27
C SER A 170 6.23 7.76 -15.66
N LEU A 171 6.60 9.03 -15.53
CA LEU A 171 7.87 9.49 -14.97
C LEU A 171 7.62 10.44 -13.81
N TYR A 172 8.28 10.15 -12.69
CA TYR A 172 8.30 10.95 -11.48
C TYR A 172 9.76 11.31 -11.10
N PRO A 173 9.98 12.30 -10.22
CA PRO A 173 11.31 12.67 -9.76
C PRO A 173 12.14 11.50 -9.18
N LEU A 174 11.48 10.54 -8.51
CA LEU A 174 12.13 9.45 -7.78
C LEU A 174 11.81 8.04 -8.31
N SER A 175 11.03 7.95 -9.40
CA SER A 175 10.67 6.66 -9.98
C SER A 175 10.18 6.78 -11.42
N MET A 176 10.15 5.65 -12.12
CA MET A 176 9.38 5.49 -13.34
C MET A 176 8.44 4.30 -13.22
N ALA A 177 7.30 4.38 -13.90
CA ALA A 177 6.30 3.31 -13.93
C ALA A 177 5.94 2.98 -15.38
N THR A 178 5.74 1.69 -15.62
CA THR A 178 5.20 1.15 -16.87
C THR A 178 4.03 0.27 -16.53
N ALA A 179 2.84 0.58 -17.03
CA ALA A 179 1.63 -0.17 -16.79
C ALA A 179 1.00 -0.61 -18.11
N VAL A 180 0.36 -1.78 -18.10
CA VAL A 180 -0.35 -2.34 -19.24
C VAL A 180 -1.77 -2.67 -18.84
N ILE A 181 -2.72 -2.34 -19.72
CA ILE A 181 -4.13 -2.70 -19.61
C ILE A 181 -4.46 -3.46 -20.88
N VAL A 182 -4.92 -4.70 -20.74
CA VAL A 182 -5.35 -5.56 -21.84
C VAL A 182 -6.84 -5.79 -21.71
N LYS A 183 -7.61 -5.37 -22.71
CA LYS A 183 -9.05 -5.64 -22.80
C LYS A 183 -9.32 -6.66 -23.90
N ASN A 184 -10.05 -7.71 -23.59
CA ASN A 184 -10.53 -8.64 -24.60
C ASN A 184 -11.85 -8.13 -25.18
N THR A 185 -11.85 -7.72 -26.45
CA THR A 185 -13.05 -7.30 -27.19
C THR A 185 -13.61 -8.42 -28.08
N GLY A 186 -13.02 -9.61 -28.00
CA GLY A 186 -13.46 -10.82 -28.69
C GLY A 186 -14.60 -11.55 -27.98
N ARG A 187 -15.07 -12.61 -28.63
CA ARG A 187 -16.15 -13.48 -28.12
C ARG A 187 -15.66 -14.72 -27.37
N LYS A 188 -14.35 -14.95 -27.31
CA LYS A 188 -13.73 -16.12 -26.68
C LYS A 188 -12.69 -15.68 -25.66
N ALA A 189 -12.49 -16.46 -24.61
CA ALA A 189 -11.40 -16.27 -23.67
C ALA A 189 -10.05 -16.40 -24.38
N ILE A 190 -9.10 -15.54 -24.05
CA ILE A 190 -7.75 -15.54 -24.62
C ILE A 190 -6.75 -15.83 -23.50
N THR A 191 -5.82 -16.74 -23.75
CA THR A 191 -4.80 -17.14 -22.78
C THR A 191 -3.46 -16.53 -23.16
N LEU A 192 -2.93 -15.66 -22.30
CA LEU A 192 -1.80 -14.80 -22.56
C LEU A 192 -0.63 -15.11 -21.62
N THR A 193 0.56 -15.26 -22.19
CA THR A 193 1.79 -15.06 -21.42
C THR A 193 2.22 -13.61 -21.58
N SER A 194 2.42 -12.91 -20.46
CA SER A 194 2.78 -11.50 -20.46
C SER A 194 3.99 -11.24 -19.58
N ALA A 195 4.80 -10.24 -19.93
CA ALA A 195 5.90 -9.78 -19.10
C ALA A 195 6.23 -8.32 -19.40
N ILE A 196 6.76 -7.62 -18.40
CA ILE A 196 7.48 -6.35 -18.59
C ILE A 196 8.91 -6.65 -18.20
N LEU A 197 9.83 -6.67 -19.16
CA LEU A 197 11.22 -7.05 -18.91
C LEU A 197 12.14 -5.86 -19.05
N SER A 198 12.91 -5.58 -18.01
CA SER A 198 13.90 -4.51 -17.97
C SER A 198 15.31 -5.05 -18.06
N HIS A 199 16.05 -4.56 -19.05
CA HIS A 199 17.48 -4.78 -19.19
C HIS A 199 18.23 -3.66 -18.47
N LEU A 200 18.71 -3.94 -17.27
CA LEU A 200 19.39 -2.97 -16.42
C LEU A 200 20.89 -3.01 -16.67
N ARG A 201 21.50 -1.83 -16.77
CA ARG A 201 22.92 -1.62 -17.02
C ARG A 201 23.69 -1.60 -15.71
N PHE A 202 24.72 -2.44 -15.64
CA PHE A 202 25.60 -2.60 -14.48
C PHE A 202 27.04 -2.28 -14.86
N LYS A 203 27.83 -1.72 -13.94
CA LYS A 203 29.24 -1.37 -14.23
C LYS A 203 30.14 -2.58 -14.43
N LYS A 204 29.92 -3.65 -13.69
CA LYS A 204 30.74 -4.87 -13.76
C LYS A 204 29.94 -6.09 -13.34
N ARG A 205 30.35 -7.25 -13.84
CA ARG A 205 29.84 -8.58 -13.42
C ARG A 205 29.94 -8.74 -11.91
N GLY A 206 31.16 -8.58 -11.36
CA GLY A 206 31.43 -8.71 -9.93
C GLY A 206 30.83 -7.58 -9.10
N GLY A 207 29.79 -7.89 -8.31
CA GLY A 207 29.06 -6.93 -7.48
C GLY A 207 27.66 -6.59 -7.98
N ALA A 208 27.18 -7.32 -9.00
CA ALA A 208 25.79 -7.33 -9.41
C ALA A 208 24.98 -8.33 -8.57
N GLY A 209 23.87 -7.90 -7.98
CA GLY A 209 23.03 -8.80 -7.19
C GLY A 209 21.57 -8.35 -7.08
N ILE A 210 20.71 -9.32 -6.71
CA ILE A 210 19.32 -9.06 -6.30
C ILE A 210 19.17 -9.37 -4.82
N HIS A 211 18.50 -8.49 -4.09
CA HIS A 211 18.11 -8.66 -2.70
C HIS A 211 16.58 -8.72 -2.56
N GLY A 212 16.10 -9.38 -1.50
CA GLY A 212 14.67 -9.46 -1.17
C GLY A 212 13.95 -10.72 -1.69
N LEU A 213 14.65 -11.61 -2.40
CA LEU A 213 14.07 -12.88 -2.90
C LEU A 213 14.31 -14.07 -1.95
N GLN A 214 14.79 -13.84 -0.72
CA GLN A 214 15.03 -14.91 0.25
C GLN A 214 13.73 -15.65 0.59
N GLY A 215 13.80 -16.98 0.67
CA GLY A 215 12.66 -17.85 0.93
C GLY A 215 11.73 -18.05 -0.26
N CYS A 216 12.00 -17.43 -1.42
CA CYS A 216 11.20 -17.62 -2.62
C CYS A 216 11.56 -18.92 -3.32
N SER A 217 10.54 -19.64 -3.76
CA SER A 217 10.68 -20.76 -4.69
C SER A 217 11.05 -20.23 -6.08
N TYR A 218 11.96 -20.92 -6.74
CA TYR A 218 12.35 -20.64 -8.12
C TYR A 218 12.59 -21.91 -8.91
N CYS A 219 12.48 -21.80 -10.23
CA CYS A 219 12.88 -22.86 -11.15
C CYS A 219 13.68 -22.28 -12.31
N ARG A 220 14.53 -23.11 -12.91
CA ARG A 220 15.24 -22.76 -14.15
C ARG A 220 14.24 -22.71 -15.30
N HIS A 221 14.10 -21.55 -15.94
CA HIS A 221 13.12 -21.32 -17.00
C HIS A 221 13.62 -20.27 -17.99
N PRO A 222 13.45 -20.46 -19.32
CA PRO A 222 13.83 -19.46 -20.31
C PRO A 222 13.00 -18.18 -20.20
N PRO A 223 13.50 -17.01 -20.63
CA PRO A 223 12.69 -15.82 -20.82
C PRO A 223 11.59 -16.05 -21.86
N PRO A 224 10.49 -15.30 -21.81
CA PRO A 224 9.48 -15.34 -22.84
C PRO A 224 10.07 -14.75 -24.13
N PRO A 225 9.84 -15.36 -25.31
CA PRO A 225 10.33 -14.83 -26.57
C PRO A 225 9.87 -13.38 -26.78
N SER A 226 10.80 -12.49 -27.09
CA SER A 226 10.54 -11.06 -27.20
C SER A 226 11.33 -10.41 -28.34
N PRO A 227 10.75 -9.44 -29.08
CA PRO A 227 11.52 -8.68 -30.06
C PRO A 227 12.62 -7.82 -29.42
N PHE A 228 12.57 -7.61 -28.10
CA PHE A 228 13.52 -6.79 -27.34
C PHE A 228 14.59 -7.62 -26.61
N GLU A 229 14.61 -8.96 -26.79
CA GLU A 229 15.53 -9.84 -26.08
C GLU A 229 16.99 -9.63 -26.51
N LEU A 230 17.90 -9.50 -25.53
CA LEU A 230 19.33 -9.51 -25.80
C LEU A 230 19.88 -10.93 -25.94
N LEU A 231 19.47 -11.80 -25.00
CA LEU A 231 19.72 -13.24 -25.06
C LEU A 231 18.47 -13.95 -25.54
N SER A 232 18.62 -14.77 -26.57
CA SER A 232 17.50 -15.63 -26.97
C SER A 232 17.14 -16.62 -25.85
N PRO A 233 15.90 -17.13 -25.79
CA PRO A 233 15.48 -18.14 -24.82
C PRO A 233 16.43 -19.35 -24.75
N SER A 234 16.94 -19.76 -25.92
CA SER A 234 17.92 -20.84 -26.04
C SER A 234 19.29 -20.47 -25.48
N GLU A 235 19.73 -19.22 -25.66
CA GLU A 235 21.01 -18.74 -25.15
C GLU A 235 20.95 -18.53 -23.66
N ALA A 236 19.89 -17.91 -23.11
CA ALA A 236 19.71 -17.71 -21.68
C ALA A 236 19.83 -19.03 -20.89
N MET A 237 19.40 -20.14 -21.48
CA MET A 237 19.43 -21.47 -20.86
C MET A 237 20.76 -22.23 -20.99
N LYS A 238 21.75 -21.77 -21.77
CA LYS A 238 23.05 -22.46 -21.85
C LYS A 238 23.83 -22.29 -20.54
N THR A 239 24.42 -23.35 -20.02
CA THR A 239 25.34 -23.29 -18.87
C THR A 239 26.65 -22.63 -19.24
N GLU A 240 27.23 -21.89 -18.30
CA GLU A 240 28.59 -21.37 -18.40
C GLU A 240 29.55 -22.49 -17.98
N SER A 241 30.58 -22.77 -18.79
CA SER A 241 31.60 -23.76 -18.44
C SER A 241 32.55 -23.14 -17.42
N SER A 242 32.29 -23.35 -16.14
CA SER A 242 33.31 -23.15 -15.10
C SER A 242 34.36 -24.26 -15.24
N GLY A 243 35.63 -23.89 -15.47
CA GLY A 243 36.71 -24.84 -15.75
C GLY A 243 36.89 -25.91 -14.67
N TRP A 244 37.30 -27.11 -15.08
CA TRP A 244 37.73 -28.37 -14.39
C TRP A 244 37.21 -28.75 -12.97
N PHE A 245 36.61 -27.89 -12.15
CA PHE A 245 36.31 -28.18 -10.74
C PHE A 245 34.90 -27.82 -10.23
N SER A 246 33.95 -27.38 -11.06
CA SER A 246 32.55 -27.21 -10.62
C SER A 246 31.68 -28.39 -11.03
N SER A 247 31.43 -29.31 -10.11
CA SER A 247 30.38 -30.31 -10.22
C SER A 247 29.08 -29.81 -9.57
N ASP A 248 28.49 -28.74 -10.11
CA ASP A 248 27.10 -28.43 -9.77
C ASP A 248 26.20 -29.27 -10.68
N PRO A 249 25.26 -30.06 -10.13
CA PRO A 249 24.36 -30.85 -10.95
C PRO A 249 23.56 -29.91 -11.84
N VAL A 250 23.49 -30.21 -13.14
CA VAL A 250 22.63 -29.50 -14.09
C VAL A 250 21.19 -29.63 -13.60
N GLU A 251 20.69 -28.61 -12.90
CA GLU A 251 19.28 -28.53 -12.50
C GLU A 251 18.42 -28.62 -13.76
N LYS A 252 17.59 -29.67 -13.81
CA LYS A 252 16.68 -29.91 -14.92
C LYS A 252 15.66 -28.77 -14.98
N THR A 253 15.30 -28.33 -16.18
CA THR A 253 14.18 -27.38 -16.36
C THR A 253 12.94 -27.88 -15.61
N GLY A 254 12.36 -27.03 -14.77
CA GLY A 254 11.19 -27.38 -13.95
C GLY A 254 11.49 -28.02 -12.59
N SER A 255 12.76 -28.23 -12.21
CA SER A 255 13.09 -28.51 -10.80
C SER A 255 12.96 -27.23 -9.97
N TRP A 256 12.29 -27.34 -8.82
CA TRP A 256 12.05 -26.24 -7.91
C TRP A 256 13.09 -26.24 -6.78
N SER A 257 13.67 -25.08 -6.54
CA SER A 257 14.64 -24.82 -5.47
C SER A 257 14.17 -23.58 -4.68
N VAL A 258 14.66 -23.41 -3.45
CA VAL A 258 14.33 -22.25 -2.61
C VAL A 258 15.56 -21.37 -2.48
N GLN A 259 15.35 -20.04 -2.50
CA GLN A 259 16.42 -19.07 -2.36
C GLN A 259 16.78 -18.89 -0.88
N ASP A 260 17.76 -19.65 -0.40
CA ASP A 260 18.09 -19.67 1.04
C ASP A 260 18.93 -18.47 1.50
N VAL A 261 19.69 -17.87 0.58
CA VAL A 261 20.58 -16.74 0.87
C VAL A 261 19.92 -15.39 0.52
N PRO A 262 20.20 -14.32 1.29
CA PRO A 262 19.55 -13.01 1.12
C PRO A 262 19.84 -12.34 -0.24
N PHE A 263 20.97 -12.68 -0.86
CA PHE A 263 21.40 -12.09 -2.13
C PHE A 263 21.54 -13.16 -3.22
N THR A 264 20.93 -12.92 -4.38
CA THR A 264 21.25 -13.65 -5.60
C THR A 264 22.41 -12.96 -6.29
N VAL A 265 23.59 -13.58 -6.27
CA VAL A 265 24.78 -13.06 -6.96
C VAL A 265 24.63 -13.31 -8.47
N LEU A 266 24.72 -12.25 -9.26
CA LEU A 266 24.51 -12.28 -10.71
C LEU A 266 25.83 -12.26 -11.48
N ASN A 267 26.90 -12.78 -10.88
CA ASN A 267 28.17 -12.89 -11.58
C ASN A 267 28.02 -13.93 -12.69
N ASP A 268 27.55 -15.13 -12.38
CA ASP A 268 27.48 -16.21 -13.35
C ASP A 268 26.20 -16.14 -14.19
N LYS A 269 26.22 -16.88 -15.29
CA LYS A 269 25.04 -16.99 -16.13
C LYS A 269 23.89 -17.68 -15.41
N LEU A 270 22.74 -17.04 -15.44
CA LEU A 270 21.56 -17.45 -14.68
C LEU A 270 20.29 -17.13 -15.47
N SER A 271 19.31 -18.03 -15.43
CA SER A 271 17.98 -17.80 -16.01
C SER A 271 16.98 -18.55 -15.16
N ARG A 272 16.22 -17.81 -14.37
CA ARG A 272 15.32 -18.33 -13.34
C ARG A 272 14.02 -17.55 -13.35
N VAL A 273 12.95 -18.23 -12.96
CA VAL A 273 11.68 -17.61 -12.61
C VAL A 273 11.42 -17.88 -11.14
N TYR A 274 11.22 -16.81 -10.37
CA TYR A 274 10.78 -16.87 -8.97
C TYR A 274 9.27 -16.80 -8.97
N ALA A 275 8.65 -17.86 -8.44
CA ALA A 275 7.20 -17.97 -8.38
C ALA A 275 6.77 -19.08 -7.42
N ALA A 276 5.48 -19.16 -7.16
CA ALA A 276 4.90 -20.37 -6.60
C ALA A 276 4.87 -21.48 -7.67
N PRO A 277 5.20 -22.74 -7.32
CA PRO A 277 4.98 -23.88 -8.19
C PRO A 277 3.52 -23.94 -8.68
N PRO A 278 3.25 -24.27 -9.96
CA PRO A 278 1.88 -24.34 -10.48
C PRO A 278 0.94 -25.23 -9.66
N ALA A 279 1.44 -26.36 -9.14
CA ALA A 279 0.68 -27.25 -8.25
C ALA A 279 0.40 -26.63 -6.86
N GLU A 280 1.20 -25.66 -6.43
CA GLU A 280 0.91 -24.87 -5.23
C GLU A 280 -0.12 -23.79 -5.53
N ARG A 281 -0.11 -23.20 -6.74
CA ARG A 281 -1.08 -22.18 -7.16
C ARG A 281 -2.52 -22.67 -7.28
N SER A 282 -2.71 -23.98 -7.45
CA SER A 282 -4.05 -24.57 -7.42
C SER A 282 -4.64 -24.67 -6.01
N LYS A 283 -3.83 -24.42 -4.96
CA LYS A 283 -4.35 -24.31 -3.60
C LYS A 283 -5.03 -22.95 -3.44
N ALA A 284 -6.06 -22.89 -2.60
CA ALA A 284 -6.72 -21.64 -2.24
C ALA A 284 -5.73 -20.60 -1.70
N PHE A 285 -4.71 -21.06 -0.96
CA PHE A 285 -3.64 -20.21 -0.43
C PHE A 285 -2.26 -20.80 -0.74
N TYR A 286 -1.36 -19.95 -1.20
CA TYR A 286 0.01 -20.31 -1.50
C TYR A 286 0.95 -19.11 -1.35
N LYS A 287 2.24 -19.38 -1.14
CA LYS A 287 3.24 -18.33 -0.98
C LYS A 287 3.59 -17.74 -2.34
N THR A 288 3.26 -16.47 -2.57
CA THR A 288 3.71 -15.73 -3.75
C THR A 288 5.10 -15.12 -3.50
N PRO A 289 5.89 -14.84 -4.56
CA PRO A 289 7.10 -14.01 -4.43
C PRO A 289 6.77 -12.65 -3.80
N PRO A 290 7.72 -11.88 -3.28
CA PRO A 290 7.45 -10.52 -2.83
C PRO A 290 6.99 -9.64 -4.00
N SER A 291 6.21 -8.60 -3.69
CA SER A 291 5.85 -7.55 -4.66
C SER A 291 7.00 -6.57 -4.93
N LYS A 292 8.02 -6.55 -4.07
CA LYS A 292 9.19 -5.67 -4.14
C LYS A 292 10.49 -6.48 -4.03
N TYR A 293 11.50 -6.09 -4.79
CA TYR A 293 12.87 -6.60 -4.66
C TYR A 293 13.87 -5.52 -5.10
N GLU A 294 15.13 -5.68 -4.74
CA GLU A 294 16.15 -4.65 -4.98
C GLU A 294 17.23 -5.15 -5.91
N ALA A 295 17.56 -4.37 -6.94
CA ALA A 295 18.69 -4.57 -7.83
C ALA A 295 19.87 -3.71 -7.35
N MET A 296 21.02 -4.34 -7.13
CA MET A 296 22.18 -3.73 -6.47
C MET A 296 23.40 -3.75 -7.39
N ASP A 297 23.89 -2.57 -7.79
CA ASP A 297 25.16 -2.41 -8.51
C ASP A 297 26.21 -1.79 -7.60
N GLN A 298 27.00 -2.63 -6.94
CA GLN A 298 28.11 -2.16 -6.09
C GLN A 298 29.17 -1.38 -6.87
N GLY A 299 29.29 -1.59 -8.17
CA GLY A 299 30.27 -0.86 -8.98
C GLY A 299 29.92 0.61 -9.15
N ARG A 300 28.61 0.91 -9.23
CA ARG A 300 28.08 2.29 -9.31
C ARG A 300 27.61 2.84 -7.96
N GLU A 301 27.55 1.98 -6.94
CA GLU A 301 26.94 2.30 -5.64
C GLU A 301 25.46 2.71 -5.81
N LEU A 302 24.78 2.05 -6.74
CA LEU A 302 23.37 2.32 -7.05
C LEU A 302 22.49 1.15 -6.65
N PHE A 303 21.33 1.49 -6.08
CA PHE A 303 20.32 0.55 -5.64
C PHE A 303 18.98 0.98 -6.24
N PHE A 304 18.28 0.04 -6.85
CA PHE A 304 16.98 0.29 -7.47
C PHE A 304 15.96 -0.68 -6.91
N ARG A 305 14.81 -0.17 -6.50
CA ARG A 305 13.70 -1.00 -6.06
C ARG A 305 12.79 -1.30 -7.24
N MET A 306 12.63 -2.58 -7.52
CA MET A 306 11.72 -3.12 -8.52
C MET A 306 10.42 -3.50 -7.83
N ILE A 307 9.30 -2.93 -8.25
CA ILE A 307 7.97 -3.23 -7.71
C ILE A 307 7.09 -3.79 -8.83
N ARG A 308 6.42 -4.92 -8.55
CA ARG A 308 5.48 -5.58 -9.45
C ARG A 308 4.04 -5.43 -8.99
N MET A 309 3.12 -5.28 -9.94
CA MET A 309 1.67 -5.27 -9.70
C MET A 309 0.97 -6.07 -10.80
N GLY A 310 -0.02 -6.90 -10.45
CA GLY A 310 -0.83 -7.66 -11.42
C GLY A 310 -0.15 -8.85 -12.12
N PHE A 311 1.12 -9.12 -11.83
CA PHE A 311 1.89 -10.27 -12.31
C PHE A 311 2.22 -11.20 -11.15
N GLU A 312 2.29 -12.51 -11.35
CA GLU A 312 2.59 -13.48 -10.28
C GLU A 312 4.06 -13.95 -10.25
N ASP A 313 4.76 -13.83 -11.37
CA ASP A 313 6.12 -14.34 -11.54
C ASP A 313 7.13 -13.18 -11.57
N ILE A 314 8.37 -13.46 -11.17
CA ILE A 314 9.52 -12.58 -11.40
C ILE A 314 10.53 -13.35 -12.24
N TYR A 315 10.81 -12.84 -13.44
CA TYR A 315 11.90 -13.36 -14.26
C TYR A 315 13.22 -12.69 -13.85
N LEU A 316 14.28 -13.49 -13.71
CA LEU A 316 15.63 -13.01 -13.47
C LEU A 316 16.63 -13.73 -14.37
N GLY A 317 17.33 -12.95 -15.18
CA GLY A 317 18.34 -13.39 -16.13
C GLY A 317 19.65 -12.63 -15.97
N SER A 318 20.75 -13.36 -15.94
CA SER A 318 22.12 -12.86 -15.95
C SER A 318 22.86 -13.45 -17.14
N PRO A 319 23.52 -12.65 -17.99
CA PRO A 319 24.30 -13.14 -19.13
C PRO A 319 25.60 -13.84 -18.73
N GLY A 320 26.14 -13.59 -17.53
CA GLY A 320 27.48 -14.05 -17.16
C GLY A 320 28.53 -13.59 -18.19
N SER A 321 29.49 -14.44 -18.53
CA SER A 321 30.49 -14.12 -19.58
C SER A 321 29.91 -13.85 -20.98
N PHE A 322 28.63 -14.14 -21.24
CA PHE A 322 28.04 -13.84 -22.55
C PHE A 322 27.76 -12.35 -22.73
N SER A 323 27.86 -11.51 -21.69
CA SER A 323 27.71 -10.06 -21.81
C SER A 323 28.67 -9.47 -22.85
N ASP A 324 29.88 -10.03 -22.94
CA ASP A 324 30.96 -9.54 -23.80
C ASP A 324 30.60 -9.59 -25.30
N LYS A 325 29.61 -10.41 -25.67
CA LYS A 325 29.09 -10.48 -27.06
C LYS A 325 28.25 -9.27 -27.45
N TYR A 326 27.70 -8.58 -26.46
CA TYR A 326 26.73 -7.50 -26.66
C TYR A 326 27.33 -6.13 -26.33
N GLY A 327 28.48 -6.08 -25.65
CA GLY A 327 29.24 -4.86 -25.44
C GLY A 327 30.26 -5.00 -24.33
N LYS A 328 30.87 -3.87 -23.94
CA LYS A 328 31.87 -3.82 -22.86
C LYS A 328 31.27 -3.75 -21.46
N GLU A 329 29.95 -3.66 -21.37
CA GLU A 329 29.25 -3.37 -20.13
C GLU A 329 28.43 -4.57 -19.69
N TYR A 330 28.22 -4.66 -18.38
CA TYR A 330 27.40 -5.73 -17.83
C TYR A 330 25.94 -5.31 -17.83
N PHE A 331 25.05 -6.29 -17.98
CA PHE A 331 23.62 -6.05 -17.89
C PHE A 331 22.92 -7.26 -17.29
N ILE A 332 21.74 -7.03 -16.74
CA ILE A 332 20.85 -8.09 -16.26
C ILE A 332 19.46 -7.89 -16.85
N CYS A 333 18.69 -8.95 -17.01
CA CYS A 333 17.30 -8.88 -17.43
C CYS A 333 16.43 -9.27 -16.24
N THR A 334 15.57 -8.38 -15.78
CA THR A 334 14.67 -8.66 -14.66
C THR A 334 13.34 -7.97 -14.86
N GLY A 335 12.27 -8.54 -14.32
CA GLY A 335 10.96 -7.92 -14.40
C GLY A 335 9.81 -8.85 -14.05
N PRO A 336 8.60 -8.32 -13.86
CA PRO A 336 7.43 -9.11 -13.59
C PRO A 336 6.92 -9.82 -14.84
N ALA A 337 6.39 -11.02 -14.64
CA ALA A 337 5.89 -11.87 -15.71
C ALA A 337 4.72 -12.75 -15.25
N SER A 338 4.00 -13.30 -16.22
CA SER A 338 2.99 -14.35 -16.08
C SER A 338 3.29 -15.37 -17.16
N MET A 339 4.14 -16.35 -16.83
CA MET A 339 4.70 -17.31 -17.79
C MET A 339 4.43 -18.75 -17.40
N LEU A 340 4.53 -19.07 -16.11
CA LEU A 340 4.33 -20.43 -15.62
C LEU A 340 2.85 -20.81 -15.59
N VAL A 341 2.01 -19.85 -15.18
CA VAL A 341 0.56 -19.93 -15.28
C VAL A 341 0.11 -18.74 -16.13
N PRO A 342 -0.23 -18.96 -17.42
CA PRO A 342 -0.72 -17.89 -18.29
C PRO A 342 -2.00 -17.25 -17.77
N VAL A 343 -2.19 -15.97 -18.08
CA VAL A 343 -3.40 -15.21 -17.72
C VAL A 343 -4.52 -15.52 -18.71
N VAL A 344 -5.70 -15.86 -18.21
CA VAL A 344 -6.90 -16.04 -19.04
C VAL A 344 -7.76 -14.78 -18.93
N VAL A 345 -7.98 -14.08 -20.05
CA VAL A 345 -8.84 -12.88 -20.11
C VAL A 345 -10.15 -13.23 -20.79
N GLN A 346 -11.26 -13.18 -20.06
CA GLN A 346 -12.60 -13.48 -20.58
C GLN A 346 -13.09 -12.38 -21.55
N PRO A 347 -14.09 -12.68 -22.41
CA PRO A 347 -14.75 -11.66 -23.23
C PRO A 347 -15.21 -10.46 -22.40
N ASP A 348 -14.94 -9.25 -22.88
CA ASP A 348 -15.22 -7.96 -22.25
C ASP A 348 -14.48 -7.69 -20.91
N GLU A 349 -13.63 -8.61 -20.45
CA GLU A 349 -12.80 -8.45 -19.26
C GLU A 349 -11.56 -7.58 -19.54
N LYS A 350 -11.04 -6.96 -18.48
CA LYS A 350 -9.80 -6.18 -18.49
C LYS A 350 -8.80 -6.77 -17.51
N TRP A 351 -7.61 -7.10 -17.99
CA TRP A 351 -6.47 -7.44 -17.16
C TRP A 351 -5.49 -6.26 -17.09
N LYS A 352 -4.82 -6.10 -15.94
CA LYS A 352 -3.87 -5.02 -15.69
C LYS A 352 -2.59 -5.56 -15.07
N GLY A 353 -1.45 -5.04 -15.49
CA GLY A 353 -0.15 -5.32 -14.88
C GLY A 353 0.72 -4.07 -14.88
N ALA A 354 1.65 -3.96 -13.94
CA ALA A 354 2.60 -2.85 -13.90
C ALA A 354 3.95 -3.24 -13.30
N GLN A 355 4.96 -2.46 -13.68
CA GLN A 355 6.29 -2.45 -13.10
C GLN A 355 6.65 -1.01 -12.72
N VAL A 356 7.18 -0.83 -11.51
CA VAL A 356 7.75 0.45 -11.06
C VAL A 356 9.22 0.23 -10.74
N ILE A 357 10.06 1.16 -11.18
CA ILE A 357 11.48 1.23 -10.84
C ILE A 357 11.66 2.49 -10.00
N GLU A 358 11.97 2.32 -8.72
CA GLU A 358 12.31 3.44 -7.83
C GLU A 358 13.82 3.53 -7.67
N HIS A 359 14.34 4.75 -7.76
CA HIS A 359 15.73 5.05 -7.48
C HIS A 359 15.79 5.85 -6.18
N ASP A 360 16.39 5.24 -5.16
CA ASP A 360 16.47 5.85 -3.83
C ASP A 360 17.59 6.88 -3.81
N ASN A 361 17.29 8.11 -3.39
CA ASN A 361 18.29 9.14 -3.09
C ASN A 361 18.63 9.17 -1.58
N PHE A 362 17.97 8.33 -0.77
CA PHE A 362 18.05 8.31 0.70
C PHE A 362 18.21 6.89 1.26
N SER A 363 19.17 6.12 0.75
CA SER A 363 19.69 5.00 1.54
C SER A 363 20.63 5.55 2.61
N VAL A 364 20.09 5.84 3.81
CA VAL A 364 20.90 5.98 5.03
C VAL A 364 21.68 4.67 5.20
N PHE A 365 22.99 4.78 5.00
CA PHE A 365 23.95 3.69 5.12
C PHE A 365 23.80 2.96 6.47
N SER A 366 23.53 1.66 6.41
CA SER A 366 24.00 0.74 7.47
C SER A 366 25.52 0.55 7.26
N PRO A 367 26.40 0.92 8.21
CA PRO A 367 27.84 1.01 7.96
C PRO A 367 28.59 -0.34 8.06
N ASN A 368 27.98 -1.46 7.64
CA ASN A 368 28.58 -2.81 7.79
C ASN A 368 28.65 -3.65 6.50
N LEU A 369 28.68 -3.04 5.31
CA LEU A 369 28.76 -3.82 4.06
C LEU A 369 30.19 -4.02 3.50
N SER A 370 31.22 -3.40 4.07
CA SER A 370 32.59 -3.49 3.51
C SER A 370 33.35 -4.78 3.88
N THR A 371 32.80 -5.68 4.71
CA THR A 371 33.57 -6.82 5.25
C THR A 371 33.18 -8.21 4.71
N ILE A 372 32.16 -8.35 3.85
CA ILE A 372 31.60 -9.68 3.53
C ILE A 372 32.27 -10.38 2.32
N PHE A 373 33.12 -9.69 1.53
CA PHE A 373 33.79 -10.30 0.37
C PHE A 373 35.33 -10.25 0.41
N SER A 374 35.93 -10.50 1.58
CA SER A 374 37.38 -10.75 1.68
C SER A 374 37.67 -12.25 1.75
N SER A 375 38.38 -12.75 0.74
CA SER A 375 38.82 -14.14 0.60
C SER A 375 40.02 -14.46 1.48
N LYS A 376 39.87 -14.40 2.82
CA LYS A 376 40.82 -15.04 3.75
C LYS A 376 40.10 -15.63 4.96
N ALA A 377 40.01 -16.96 4.96
CA ALA A 377 39.57 -17.75 6.10
C ALA A 377 40.49 -17.49 7.30
N THR A 378 39.95 -16.91 8.38
CA THR A 378 40.60 -16.93 9.69
C THR A 378 39.56 -17.21 10.77
N LYS A 379 39.75 -18.31 11.49
CA LYS A 379 38.91 -18.76 12.62
C LYS A 379 38.90 -17.69 13.71
N LEU A 380 37.73 -17.16 14.06
CA LEU A 380 37.51 -16.49 15.35
C LEU A 380 36.13 -16.85 15.91
N SER A 381 36.14 -17.23 17.19
CA SER A 381 35.04 -17.67 18.05
C SER A 381 34.01 -16.56 18.32
N PRO A 382 32.73 -16.90 18.59
CA PRO A 382 31.70 -15.91 18.88
C PRO A 382 31.85 -15.38 20.32
N SER A 383 32.32 -14.14 20.47
CA SER A 383 32.07 -13.35 21.68
C SER A 383 30.86 -12.46 21.43
N TYR A 384 29.73 -12.83 22.04
CA TYR A 384 28.58 -11.94 22.15
C TYR A 384 28.93 -10.80 23.13
N GLN A 385 28.90 -9.56 22.66
CA GLN A 385 28.67 -8.40 23.52
C GLN A 385 27.53 -7.56 22.93
N PRO A 386 26.44 -7.31 23.67
CA PRO A 386 25.40 -6.37 23.29
C PRO A 386 25.79 -4.96 23.73
N THR A 387 25.82 -4.01 22.80
CA THR A 387 25.82 -2.58 23.14
C THR A 387 24.38 -2.12 23.39
N ASN A 388 24.08 -1.93 24.68
CA ASN A 388 22.94 -1.19 25.22
C ASN A 388 22.99 0.30 24.83
N LEU A 389 21.81 0.93 24.76
CA LEU A 389 21.40 2.32 25.07
C LEU A 389 20.06 2.50 24.31
N PHE A 390 18.86 2.59 24.89
CA PHE A 390 18.39 3.29 26.09
C PHE A 390 17.35 2.45 26.86
N PHE A 391 17.48 2.43 28.20
CA PHE A 391 16.55 1.77 29.11
C PHE A 391 15.38 2.71 29.47
N PHE A 392 14.14 2.24 29.28
CA PHE A 392 13.02 2.70 30.12
C PHE A 392 13.04 1.91 31.42
N ASN A 393 13.03 2.61 32.54
CA ASN A 393 12.99 2.03 33.89
C ASN A 393 11.66 1.31 34.11
N ALA A 394 11.69 -0.02 34.07
CA ALA A 394 10.68 -0.85 34.70
C ALA A 394 10.85 -0.75 36.22
N LEU A 395 9.98 0.02 36.88
CA LEU A 395 9.83 -0.04 38.33
C LEU A 395 9.25 -1.41 38.70
N GLN A 396 10.07 -2.29 39.27
CA GLN A 396 9.57 -3.47 39.98
C GLN A 396 8.84 -3.06 41.26
N PRO A 397 7.71 -3.70 41.61
CA PRO A 397 6.95 -3.38 42.80
C PRO A 397 7.61 -3.99 44.05
N ASN A 398 8.16 -3.15 44.92
CA ASN A 398 8.46 -3.55 46.30
C ASN A 398 7.15 -3.69 47.08
N SER A 399 6.81 -4.93 47.45
CA SER A 399 5.69 -5.22 48.34
C SER A 399 6.01 -4.76 49.77
N ILE A 400 5.48 -3.60 50.17
CA ILE A 400 5.32 -3.26 51.58
C ILE A 400 3.84 -2.95 51.82
N LYS A 401 3.16 -3.89 52.48
CA LYS A 401 1.80 -3.71 53.00
C LYS A 401 1.79 -2.50 53.93
N ARG A 402 1.01 -1.47 53.58
CA ARG A 402 0.46 -0.49 54.52
C ARG A 402 -1.04 -0.43 54.30
N GLU A 403 -1.77 -1.05 55.22
CA GLU A 403 -3.21 -0.85 55.37
C GLU A 403 -3.46 0.56 55.89
N PHE A 404 -4.33 1.32 55.22
CA PHE A 404 -5.00 2.48 55.79
C PHE A 404 -6.52 2.25 55.73
N PRO A 405 -7.24 2.44 56.84
CA PRO A 405 -8.69 2.24 56.89
C PRO A 405 -9.43 3.40 56.21
N MET A 406 -10.32 3.08 55.26
CA MET A 406 -11.33 4.03 54.75
C MET A 406 -12.50 4.13 55.74
N PRO A 407 -12.99 5.34 56.06
CA PRO A 407 -14.31 5.52 56.67
C PRO A 407 -15.42 5.35 55.61
N PRO A 408 -16.63 4.92 56.02
CA PRO A 408 -17.72 4.61 55.08
C PRO A 408 -18.37 5.90 54.59
N SER A 409 -18.35 6.15 53.28
CA SER A 409 -19.19 7.17 52.67
C SER A 409 -20.47 6.54 52.11
N VAL A 410 -21.59 7.13 52.50
CA VAL A 410 -22.96 6.67 52.28
C VAL A 410 -23.35 6.93 50.83
N ALA A 411 -23.57 5.86 50.05
CA ALA A 411 -24.19 5.95 48.74
C ALA A 411 -25.72 5.94 48.88
N ALA A 412 -26.38 7.03 48.48
CA ALA A 412 -27.82 7.07 48.27
C ALA A 412 -28.14 6.70 46.80
N PRO A 413 -29.25 5.98 46.53
CA PRO A 413 -29.60 5.56 45.18
C PRO A 413 -30.34 6.69 44.44
N PHE A 414 -29.82 7.12 43.29
CA PHE A 414 -30.58 7.97 42.36
C PHE A 414 -30.99 7.16 41.12
N PRO A 415 -32.27 7.24 40.69
CA PRO A 415 -32.74 6.56 39.50
C PRO A 415 -32.18 7.23 38.23
N TYR A 416 -31.80 6.39 37.26
CA TYR A 416 -31.27 6.78 35.96
C TYR A 416 -32.25 7.69 35.20
N GLN A 417 -31.86 8.96 35.07
CA GLN A 417 -32.37 9.89 34.08
C GLN A 417 -31.11 10.52 33.46
N GLN A 418 -30.96 10.46 32.14
CA GLN A 418 -29.81 11.02 31.41
C GLN A 418 -29.74 12.53 31.69
N SER A 419 -28.93 12.91 32.67
CA SER A 419 -28.55 14.29 32.88
C SER A 419 -27.59 14.68 31.76
N PRO A 420 -27.80 15.80 31.04
CA PRO A 420 -26.79 16.32 30.12
C PRO A 420 -25.48 16.55 30.88
N ILE A 421 -24.35 16.25 30.24
CA ILE A 421 -23.02 16.48 30.82
C ILE A 421 -22.93 17.96 31.22
N ASN A 422 -22.67 18.22 32.50
CA ASN A 422 -22.52 19.58 33.00
C ASN A 422 -21.11 20.08 32.68
N VAL A 423 -20.99 20.82 31.58
CA VAL A 423 -19.70 21.37 31.11
C VAL A 423 -19.10 22.34 32.12
N ASP A 424 -19.92 23.18 32.77
CA ASP A 424 -19.46 24.14 33.79
C ASP A 424 -18.79 23.41 34.97
N TYR A 425 -19.34 22.25 35.37
CA TYR A 425 -18.74 21.41 36.41
C TYR A 425 -17.40 20.79 35.96
N LEU A 426 -17.33 20.30 34.72
CA LEU A 426 -16.09 19.73 34.19
C LEU A 426 -14.99 20.79 34.05
N GLU A 427 -15.36 22.00 33.63
CA GLU A 427 -14.45 23.12 33.63
C GLU A 427 -14.01 23.47 35.05
N GLU A 428 -14.91 23.59 36.03
CA GLU A 428 -14.52 23.96 37.40
C GLU A 428 -13.60 22.93 38.05
N GLU A 429 -13.87 21.63 37.88
CA GLU A 429 -13.14 20.54 38.54
C GLU A 429 -11.80 20.22 37.85
N PHE A 430 -11.75 20.26 36.51
CA PHE A 430 -10.61 19.72 35.75
C PHE A 430 -9.81 20.76 34.94
N SER A 431 -10.24 22.03 34.89
CA SER A 431 -9.48 23.09 34.22
C SER A 431 -8.09 23.29 34.82
N GLY A 432 -7.11 23.59 33.97
CA GLY A 432 -5.75 23.93 34.40
C GLY A 432 -4.67 22.90 34.03
N HIS A 433 -5.07 21.71 33.56
CA HIS A 433 -4.13 20.65 33.13
C HIS A 433 -3.82 20.69 31.62
N GLY A 434 -4.20 21.75 30.90
CA GLY A 434 -4.12 21.81 29.43
C GLY A 434 -5.30 21.16 28.70
N VAL A 435 -6.40 20.93 29.41
CA VAL A 435 -7.66 20.44 28.85
C VAL A 435 -8.72 21.54 28.93
N THR A 436 -9.47 21.71 27.85
CA THR A 436 -10.64 22.61 27.77
C THR A 436 -11.88 21.81 27.40
N PHE A 437 -13.06 22.28 27.82
CA PHE A 437 -14.33 21.63 27.54
C PHE A 437 -15.26 22.58 26.79
N GLU A 438 -15.98 22.08 25.81
CA GLU A 438 -16.94 22.88 25.05
C GLU A 438 -18.24 22.09 24.86
N ASP A 439 -19.40 22.75 24.99
CA ASP A 439 -20.69 22.17 24.59
C ASP A 439 -20.91 22.37 23.09
N VAL A 440 -21.04 21.27 22.36
CA VAL A 440 -21.30 21.27 20.91
C VAL A 440 -22.57 20.47 20.65
N GLY A 441 -23.70 21.17 20.55
CA GLY A 441 -24.98 20.56 20.20
C GLY A 441 -25.49 19.56 21.24
N GLY A 442 -25.27 19.83 22.54
CA GLY A 442 -25.67 18.95 23.64
C GLY A 442 -24.71 17.79 23.89
N THR A 443 -23.53 17.81 23.27
CA THR A 443 -22.45 16.85 23.48
C THR A 443 -21.20 17.58 23.96
N CYS A 444 -20.55 17.08 25.01
CA CYS A 444 -19.35 17.69 25.54
C CYS A 444 -18.11 17.25 24.74
N VAL A 445 -17.29 18.21 24.34
CA VAL A 445 -16.03 18.00 23.63
C VAL A 445 -14.88 18.44 24.53
N ALA A 446 -14.00 17.52 24.87
CA ALA A 446 -12.78 17.79 25.63
C ALA A 446 -11.58 17.91 24.66
N THR A 447 -10.86 19.03 24.70
CA THR A 447 -9.66 19.26 23.88
C THR A 447 -8.42 19.31 24.76
N ILE A 448 -7.48 18.41 24.49
CA ILE A 448 -6.19 18.30 25.15
C ILE A 448 -5.14 19.03 24.31
N THR A 449 -4.38 19.94 24.91
CA THR A 449 -3.35 20.73 24.22
C THR A 449 -2.03 20.70 25.00
N LEU A 450 -0.96 20.28 24.32
CA LEU A 450 0.42 20.36 24.83
C LEU A 450 1.11 21.64 24.35
N GLU A 451 2.14 22.10 25.07
CA GLU A 451 2.90 23.31 24.72
C GLU A 451 3.66 23.19 23.39
N ASN A 452 3.99 21.97 22.96
CA ASN A 452 4.63 21.71 21.68
C ASN A 452 3.68 21.88 20.46
N GLY A 453 2.40 22.17 20.71
CA GLY A 453 1.36 22.33 19.68
C GLY A 453 0.65 21.04 19.27
N SER A 454 0.96 19.90 19.91
CA SER A 454 0.20 18.66 19.75
C SER A 454 -1.16 18.79 20.43
N THR A 455 -2.23 18.45 19.71
CA THR A 455 -3.60 18.50 20.25
C THR A 455 -4.40 17.25 19.94
N ALA A 456 -5.26 16.85 20.86
CA ALA A 456 -6.22 15.76 20.64
C ALA A 456 -7.60 16.17 21.17
N THR A 457 -8.66 15.75 20.48
CA THR A 457 -10.05 16.08 20.84
C THR A 457 -10.86 14.82 21.08
N LEU A 458 -11.59 14.79 22.18
CA LEU A 458 -12.40 13.67 22.66
C LEU A 458 -13.87 14.09 22.79
N MET A 459 -14.79 13.25 22.35
CA MET A 459 -16.24 13.49 22.40
C MET A 459 -16.90 12.61 23.47
N LEU A 460 -17.56 13.23 24.44
CA LEU A 460 -18.25 12.58 25.55
C LEU A 460 -19.78 12.71 25.41
N PRO A 461 -20.57 11.66 25.73
CA PRO A 461 -20.15 10.43 26.41
C PRO A 461 -19.71 9.30 25.46
N ARG A 462 -19.53 9.57 24.16
CA ARG A 462 -19.23 8.50 23.19
C ARG A 462 -17.83 7.89 23.33
N GLY A 463 -16.91 8.54 24.06
CA GLY A 463 -15.53 8.09 24.22
C GLY A 463 -14.73 8.10 22.92
N LEU A 464 -15.17 8.89 21.93
CA LEU A 464 -14.61 8.93 20.57
C LEU A 464 -13.52 9.99 20.48
N ILE A 465 -12.31 9.63 20.05
CA ILE A 465 -11.25 10.61 19.75
C ILE A 465 -11.45 11.08 18.32
N THR A 466 -11.84 12.34 18.13
CA THR A 466 -12.25 12.89 16.82
C THR A 466 -11.15 13.63 16.09
N SER A 467 -10.09 14.06 16.76
CA SER A 467 -8.96 14.79 16.15
C SER A 467 -7.67 14.45 16.87
N TYR A 468 -6.59 14.33 16.10
CA TYR A 468 -5.21 14.29 16.58
C TYR A 468 -4.34 15.10 15.63
N LYS A 469 -3.96 16.31 16.05
CA LYS A 469 -3.06 17.18 15.31
C LYS A 469 -1.67 17.06 15.89
N ALA A 470 -0.76 16.50 15.10
CA ALA A 470 0.62 16.33 15.49
C ALA A 470 1.52 17.41 14.85
N PRO A 471 2.54 17.92 15.57
CA PRO A 471 3.54 18.81 14.98
C PRO A 471 4.42 18.07 13.97
N MET A 472 4.83 18.74 12.91
CA MET A 472 5.66 18.20 11.83
C MET A 472 7.03 18.90 11.77
N TRP A 473 8.06 18.22 11.25
CA TRP A 473 9.42 18.75 11.07
C TRP A 473 9.51 20.12 10.35
N HIS A 474 8.53 20.48 9.52
CA HIS A 474 8.48 21.76 8.81
C HIS A 474 7.80 22.88 9.63
N GLY A 475 7.56 22.68 10.93
CA GLY A 475 6.99 23.66 11.86
C GLY A 475 5.48 23.86 11.76
N GLY A 476 4.78 23.09 10.93
CA GLY A 476 3.31 23.06 10.87
C GLY A 476 2.74 21.90 11.69
N SER A 477 1.42 21.87 11.88
CA SER A 477 0.70 20.71 12.44
C SER A 477 -0.19 20.06 11.38
N VAL A 478 -0.35 18.74 11.46
CA VAL A 478 -1.16 17.96 10.51
C VAL A 478 -2.17 17.11 11.26
N GLU A 479 -3.41 17.12 10.77
CA GLU A 479 -4.47 16.24 11.24
C GLU A 479 -4.21 14.80 10.74
N LEU A 480 -3.99 13.91 11.71
CA LEU A 480 -3.68 12.50 11.46
C LEU A 480 -4.91 11.60 11.46
N LEU A 481 -5.98 11.99 12.18
CA LEU A 481 -7.22 11.22 12.23
C LEU A 481 -8.22 11.71 11.19
N HIS A 482 -8.96 10.78 10.59
CA HIS A 482 -9.99 11.09 9.61
C HIS A 482 -11.35 11.02 10.27
N THR A 483 -12.02 12.16 10.36
CA THR A 483 -13.34 12.30 10.99
C THR A 483 -14.27 13.07 10.08
N VAL A 484 -15.50 12.60 9.97
CA VAL A 484 -16.54 13.18 9.12
C VAL A 484 -17.76 13.48 9.96
N VAL A 485 -18.32 14.67 9.75
CA VAL A 485 -19.57 15.10 10.36
C VAL A 485 -20.64 15.18 9.28
N SER A 486 -21.76 14.51 9.48
CA SER A 486 -22.92 14.52 8.58
C SER A 486 -24.21 14.83 9.32
N GLY A 487 -25.23 15.34 8.63
CA GLY A 487 -26.57 15.49 9.20
C GLY A 487 -27.24 14.13 9.36
N GLY A 488 -27.69 13.80 10.56
CA GLY A 488 -28.48 12.62 10.87
C GLY A 488 -29.94 12.79 10.45
N GLU A 489 -30.67 11.68 10.38
CA GLU A 489 -32.09 11.65 9.96
C GLU A 489 -32.99 12.51 10.86
N ASP A 490 -32.63 12.65 12.14
CA ASP A 490 -33.35 13.45 13.14
C ASP A 490 -32.90 14.93 13.19
N GLY A 491 -32.01 15.36 12.28
CA GLY A 491 -31.45 16.71 12.25
C GLY A 491 -30.27 16.95 13.21
N GLY A 492 -29.87 15.96 14.00
CA GLY A 492 -28.66 15.99 14.83
C GLY A 492 -27.38 15.71 14.03
N ALA A 493 -26.20 16.11 14.52
CA ALA A 493 -24.93 15.83 13.87
C ALA A 493 -24.45 14.40 14.18
N VAL A 494 -24.16 13.61 13.13
CA VAL A 494 -23.55 12.29 13.22
C VAL A 494 -22.06 12.42 12.95
N VAL A 495 -21.25 12.07 13.95
CA VAL A 495 -19.78 12.07 13.86
C VAL A 495 -19.30 10.63 13.68
N GLN A 496 -18.54 10.40 12.61
CA GLN A 496 -17.95 9.10 12.23
C GLN A 496 -16.45 9.27 11.96
N GLY A 497 -15.66 8.23 12.15
CA GLY A 497 -14.22 8.25 11.97
C GLY A 497 -13.45 8.26 13.29
N GLY A 498 -12.28 8.89 13.32
CA GLY A 498 -11.48 9.04 14.53
C GLY A 498 -10.96 7.72 15.11
N VAL A 499 -10.70 7.70 16.42
CA VAL A 499 -10.38 6.48 17.19
C VAL A 499 -11.60 6.07 18.02
N SER A 500 -12.17 4.91 17.69
CA SER A 500 -13.32 4.32 18.39
C SER A 500 -12.97 2.97 18.99
N MET A 501 -13.82 2.53 19.94
CA MET A 501 -13.64 1.31 20.71
C MET A 501 -14.86 0.42 20.52
N GLU A 502 -14.69 -0.63 19.73
CA GLU A 502 -15.76 -1.54 19.34
C GLU A 502 -15.63 -2.86 20.10
N PHE A 503 -15.98 -2.84 21.39
CA PHE A 503 -15.89 -4.03 22.25
C PHE A 503 -17.25 -4.57 22.64
N SER A 504 -17.30 -5.88 22.84
CA SER A 504 -18.46 -6.57 23.35
C SER A 504 -18.03 -7.61 24.37
N CYS A 505 -18.79 -7.66 25.45
CA CYS A 505 -18.56 -8.47 26.62
C CYS A 505 -19.68 -9.52 26.71
N LEU A 506 -19.31 -10.80 26.64
CA LEU A 506 -20.24 -11.91 26.85
C LEU A 506 -19.98 -12.57 28.20
N SER A 507 -21.03 -12.65 29.02
CA SER A 507 -21.05 -13.40 30.28
C SER A 507 -21.76 -14.75 30.10
N ASP A 508 -21.51 -15.69 31.02
CA ASP A 508 -22.08 -17.06 31.05
C ASP A 508 -23.63 -17.06 31.07
N GLY A 509 -24.25 -15.99 31.58
CA GLY A 509 -25.70 -15.77 31.50
C GLY A 509 -26.23 -15.42 30.10
N GLY A 510 -25.36 -15.29 29.10
CA GLY A 510 -25.71 -14.95 27.73
C GLY A 510 -26.11 -13.49 27.50
N VAL A 511 -25.86 -12.63 28.49
CA VAL A 511 -26.06 -11.18 28.41
C VAL A 511 -24.87 -10.59 27.67
N LEU A 512 -25.15 -9.96 26.53
CA LEU A 512 -24.19 -9.23 25.72
C LEU A 512 -24.22 -7.76 26.13
N TRP A 513 -23.08 -7.23 26.57
CA TRP A 513 -22.93 -5.82 26.94
C TRP A 513 -21.82 -5.17 26.12
N SER A 514 -21.96 -3.90 25.78
CA SER A 514 -20.96 -3.10 25.04
C SER A 514 -20.79 -1.74 25.74
N PRO A 515 -19.56 -1.21 25.87
CA PRO A 515 -19.33 0.11 26.45
C PRO A 515 -19.78 1.20 25.47
N CYS A 516 -20.88 1.88 25.78
CA CYS A 516 -21.45 2.95 24.94
C CYS A 516 -21.58 4.30 25.65
N ASP A 517 -21.46 4.35 26.96
CA ASP A 517 -21.60 5.55 27.80
C ASP A 517 -20.33 5.71 28.66
N TRP A 518 -19.49 6.67 28.28
CA TRP A 518 -18.20 6.94 28.90
C TRP A 518 -18.30 8.22 29.74
N SER A 519 -18.07 8.08 31.05
CA SER A 519 -17.94 9.22 31.95
C SER A 519 -16.47 9.57 32.18
N LEU A 520 -16.18 10.86 32.30
CA LEU A 520 -14.85 11.34 32.68
C LEU A 520 -14.60 10.97 34.14
N TRP A 521 -13.50 10.27 34.41
CA TRP A 521 -13.11 9.82 35.75
C TRP A 521 -12.02 10.69 36.35
N ASP A 522 -10.96 10.97 35.60
CA ASP A 522 -9.80 11.71 36.09
C ASP A 522 -9.01 12.35 34.95
N ILE A 523 -8.30 13.45 35.23
CA ILE A 523 -7.34 14.10 34.32
C ILE A 523 -6.04 14.31 35.07
N ARG A 524 -4.95 13.81 34.49
CA ARG A 524 -3.61 13.84 35.09
C ARG A 524 -2.57 14.38 34.13
N GLY A 525 -1.46 14.83 34.68
CA GLY A 525 -0.31 15.28 33.91
C GLY A 525 -0.26 16.80 33.75
N ASN A 526 0.51 17.26 32.79
CA ASN A 526 0.74 18.68 32.54
C ASN A 526 1.01 18.95 31.04
N PRO A 527 0.79 20.19 30.57
CA PRO A 527 0.99 20.55 29.16
C PRO A 527 2.43 20.44 28.66
N GLN A 528 3.43 20.38 29.55
CA GLN A 528 4.85 20.34 29.18
C GLN A 528 5.32 18.92 28.84
N GLU A 529 4.81 17.90 29.52
CA GLU A 529 5.26 16.52 29.37
C GLU A 529 4.20 15.63 28.71
N SER A 530 3.06 15.46 29.36
CA SER A 530 1.97 14.60 28.88
C SER A 530 0.69 14.87 29.66
N ILE A 531 -0.46 14.70 29.00
CA ILE A 531 -1.77 14.80 29.62
C ILE A 531 -2.52 13.49 29.40
N GLN A 532 -3.06 12.95 30.49
CA GLN A 532 -3.81 11.71 30.52
C GLN A 532 -5.25 11.99 30.95
N VAL A 533 -6.21 11.46 30.19
CA VAL A 533 -7.64 11.54 30.43
C VAL A 533 -8.17 10.14 30.63
N GLU A 534 -8.71 9.87 31.82
CA GLU A 534 -9.29 8.57 32.17
C GLU A 534 -10.81 8.62 32.00
N LEU A 535 -11.33 7.73 31.17
CA LEU A 535 -12.77 7.51 30.98
C LEU A 535 -13.16 6.16 31.55
N ILE A 536 -14.40 6.08 32.03
CA ILE A 536 -14.94 4.85 32.62
C ILE A 536 -16.33 4.54 32.08
N SER A 537 -16.56 3.27 31.78
CA SER A 537 -17.87 2.71 31.43
C SER A 537 -18.12 1.46 32.25
N ARG A 538 -19.34 1.33 32.79
CA ARG A 538 -19.76 0.22 33.65
C ARG A 538 -21.00 -0.44 33.08
N ASP A 539 -21.13 -1.74 33.30
CA ASP A 539 -22.38 -2.45 32.98
C ASP A 539 -23.50 -2.07 33.98
N THR A 540 -24.74 -2.40 33.65
CA THR A 540 -25.91 -2.03 34.45
C THR A 540 -25.92 -2.62 35.87
N GLU A 541 -25.07 -3.61 36.13
CA GLU A 541 -24.91 -4.25 37.43
C GLU A 541 -23.65 -3.78 38.17
N ASP A 542 -22.84 -2.89 37.58
CA ASP A 542 -21.52 -2.45 38.04
C ASP A 542 -20.53 -3.62 38.31
N MET A 543 -20.72 -4.74 37.63
CA MET A 543 -19.91 -5.95 37.75
C MET A 543 -18.86 -6.08 36.64
N ILE A 544 -18.96 -5.29 35.57
CA ILE A 544 -17.93 -5.13 34.55
C ILE A 544 -17.54 -3.66 34.50
N GLU A 545 -16.26 -3.37 34.69
CA GLU A 545 -15.72 -2.01 34.61
C GLU A 545 -14.67 -1.96 33.48
N ILE A 546 -14.88 -1.06 32.51
CA ILE A 546 -13.93 -0.78 31.44
C ILE A 546 -13.44 0.66 31.60
N LYS A 547 -12.12 0.84 31.69
CA LYS A 547 -11.47 2.14 31.65
C LYS A 547 -10.75 2.33 30.32
N ASN A 548 -10.92 3.50 29.72
CA ASN A 548 -10.14 3.97 28.58
C ASN A 548 -9.28 5.13 29.04
N ILE A 549 -7.98 4.95 28.98
CA ILE A 549 -6.98 5.90 29.41
C ILE A 549 -6.36 6.49 28.15
N VAL A 550 -6.78 7.70 27.80
CA VAL A 550 -6.24 8.43 26.65
C VAL A 550 -5.05 9.26 27.11
N ASN A 551 -3.89 9.06 26.52
CA ASN A 551 -2.67 9.80 26.90
C ASN A 551 -2.05 10.47 25.67
N LEU A 552 -1.91 11.79 25.74
CA LEU A 552 -1.26 12.62 24.75
C LEU A 552 0.14 13.03 25.23
N GLN A 553 1.15 12.66 24.45
CA GLN A 553 2.56 13.00 24.64
C GLN A 553 3.08 13.78 23.43
N GLU A 554 4.33 14.23 23.50
CA GLU A 554 4.97 15.09 22.49
C GLU A 554 4.75 14.59 21.04
N SER A 555 4.97 13.30 20.81
CA SER A 555 4.87 12.66 19.48
C SER A 555 3.96 11.43 19.46
N CYS A 556 3.15 11.19 20.49
CA CYS A 556 2.36 9.98 20.62
C CYS A 556 0.98 10.24 21.22
N LEU A 557 -0.06 9.73 20.56
CA LEU A 557 -1.39 9.58 21.14
C LEU A 557 -1.61 8.11 21.45
N SER A 558 -2.02 7.79 22.67
CA SER A 558 -2.30 6.40 23.07
C SER A 558 -3.65 6.27 23.74
N SER A 559 -4.27 5.10 23.57
CA SER A 559 -5.52 4.70 24.21
C SER A 559 -5.29 3.34 24.83
N GLU A 560 -5.27 3.30 26.17
CA GLU A 560 -5.10 2.08 26.96
C GLU A 560 -6.41 1.66 27.60
N LEU A 561 -6.73 0.38 27.44
CA LEU A 561 -7.88 -0.30 27.98
C LEU A 561 -7.52 -1.05 29.25
N VAL A 562 -8.32 -0.86 30.30
CA VAL A 562 -8.28 -1.68 31.51
C VAL A 562 -9.67 -2.27 31.73
N VAL A 563 -9.79 -3.59 31.61
CA VAL A 563 -11.05 -4.30 31.77
C VAL A 563 -10.99 -5.10 33.06
N SER A 564 -11.94 -4.86 33.97
CA SER A 564 -12.03 -5.54 35.26
C SER A 564 -13.30 -6.39 35.32
N ASN A 565 -13.13 -7.69 35.59
CA ASN A 565 -14.24 -8.60 35.78
C ASN A 565 -14.54 -8.78 37.28
N LEU A 566 -15.57 -8.11 37.79
CA LEU A 566 -16.03 -8.26 39.18
C LEU A 566 -17.10 -9.36 39.34
N LYS A 567 -17.51 -10.01 38.23
CA LYS A 567 -18.45 -11.14 38.26
C LYS A 567 -17.80 -12.37 38.87
N SER A 568 -18.65 -13.25 39.41
CA SER A 568 -18.26 -14.59 39.86
C SER A 568 -18.08 -15.59 38.71
N SER A 569 -18.39 -15.20 37.47
CA SER A 569 -18.24 -16.00 36.25
C SER A 569 -17.16 -15.43 35.32
N PRO A 570 -16.56 -16.24 34.43
CA PRO A 570 -15.66 -15.75 33.40
C PRO A 570 -16.34 -14.77 32.44
N LEU A 571 -15.58 -13.81 31.95
CA LEU A 571 -16.00 -12.79 30.98
C LEU A 571 -15.22 -12.99 29.68
N GLN A 572 -15.92 -13.03 28.54
CA GLN A 572 -15.27 -13.06 27.23
C GLN A 572 -15.40 -11.69 26.56
N LEU A 573 -14.26 -11.11 26.18
CA LEU A 573 -14.15 -9.81 25.52
C LEU A 573 -13.73 -10.01 24.07
N THR A 574 -14.56 -9.50 23.16
CA THR A 574 -14.32 -9.56 21.70
C THR A 574 -14.53 -8.19 21.11
N GLY A 575 -13.59 -7.73 20.30
CA GLY A 575 -13.67 -6.40 19.70
C GLY A 575 -12.34 -5.87 19.20
N CYS A 576 -12.31 -4.57 18.88
CA CYS A 576 -11.10 -3.89 18.45
C CYS A 576 -11.13 -2.40 18.79
N VAL A 577 -9.94 -1.82 18.91
CA VAL A 577 -9.75 -0.36 18.83
C VAL A 577 -9.50 -0.03 17.37
N ILE A 578 -10.25 0.90 16.78
CA ILE A 578 -10.13 1.25 15.37
C ILE A 578 -9.74 2.71 15.26
N SER A 579 -8.64 2.99 14.56
CA SER A 579 -8.27 4.34 14.15
C SER A 579 -8.51 4.53 12.66
N HIS A 580 -9.26 5.57 12.31
CA HIS A 580 -9.35 6.07 10.95
C HIS A 580 -8.20 7.05 10.72
N LEU A 581 -7.20 6.65 9.95
CA LEU A 581 -6.06 7.50 9.61
C LEU A 581 -6.33 8.24 8.31
N THR A 582 -6.09 9.54 8.30
CA THR A 582 -6.25 10.36 7.10
C THR A 582 -5.08 10.13 6.15
N VAL A 583 -5.41 9.76 4.91
CA VAL A 583 -4.43 9.50 3.85
C VAL A 583 -4.76 10.32 2.61
N SER A 584 -3.81 10.52 1.67
CA SER A 584 -4.10 11.17 0.39
C SER A 584 -5.02 10.30 -0.44
N THR A 585 -4.59 9.04 -0.64
CA THR A 585 -5.30 8.02 -1.40
C THR A 585 -4.88 6.64 -0.89
N PRO A 586 -5.78 5.63 -0.91
CA PRO A 586 -5.41 4.28 -0.50
C PRO A 586 -4.28 3.65 -1.34
N GLU A 587 -4.08 4.05 -2.60
CA GLU A 587 -3.03 3.51 -3.49
C GLU A 587 -1.65 4.12 -3.22
N ALA A 588 -1.61 5.35 -2.69
CA ALA A 588 -0.39 6.01 -2.27
C ALA A 588 0.02 5.64 -0.83
N THR A 589 -0.76 4.80 -0.16
CA THR A 589 -0.57 4.42 1.24
C THR A 589 -0.07 2.98 1.38
N TYR A 590 0.94 2.79 2.23
CA TYR A 590 1.58 1.49 2.46
C TYR A 590 1.68 1.20 3.95
N ALA A 591 1.29 0.00 4.37
CA ALA A 591 1.61 -0.51 5.71
C ALA A 591 2.88 -1.37 5.63
N VAL A 592 3.89 -1.00 6.44
CA VAL A 592 5.21 -1.63 6.51
C VAL A 592 5.35 -2.35 7.85
N GLY A 593 5.94 -3.54 7.85
CA GLY A 593 6.13 -4.40 9.02
C GLY A 593 5.23 -5.64 9.02
N LEU A 594 4.20 -5.68 8.16
CA LEU A 594 3.30 -6.84 8.04
C LEU A 594 3.89 -7.97 7.18
N GLU A 595 5.10 -7.81 6.66
CA GLU A 595 5.78 -8.85 5.89
C GLU A 595 5.91 -10.15 6.69
N GLY A 596 5.37 -11.24 6.16
CA GLY A 596 5.38 -12.55 6.82
C GLY A 596 4.26 -12.79 7.84
N SER A 597 3.38 -11.81 8.05
CA SER A 597 2.18 -11.98 8.90
C SER A 597 1.12 -12.81 8.18
N ASN A 598 0.42 -13.66 8.92
CA ASN A 598 -0.76 -14.36 8.41
C ASN A 598 -1.96 -13.42 8.47
N PHE A 599 -2.98 -13.59 7.62
CA PHE A 599 -4.18 -12.78 7.69
C PHE A 599 -5.44 -13.56 7.32
N PHE A 600 -6.56 -13.11 7.86
CA PHE A 600 -7.91 -13.56 7.53
C PHE A 600 -8.65 -12.42 6.84
N ASN A 601 -9.18 -12.67 5.65
CA ASN A 601 -10.07 -11.70 5.01
C ASN A 601 -11.36 -11.61 5.81
N ARG A 602 -11.83 -10.38 6.05
CA ARG A 602 -13.08 -10.16 6.77
C ARG A 602 -13.82 -8.98 6.18
N SER A 603 -15.14 -9.12 6.18
CA SER A 603 -16.03 -8.03 5.84
C SER A 603 -15.82 -6.82 6.78
N PRO A 604 -16.10 -5.60 6.29
CA PRO A 604 -15.99 -4.40 7.11
C PRO A 604 -16.91 -4.49 8.33
N LEU A 605 -16.42 -4.00 9.46
CA LEU A 605 -17.19 -3.90 10.69
C LEU A 605 -18.41 -2.98 10.51
N SER A 606 -19.53 -3.36 11.11
CA SER A 606 -20.72 -2.53 11.24
C SER A 606 -20.69 -1.86 12.61
N SER A 607 -20.49 -0.53 12.62
CA SER A 607 -20.55 0.33 13.81
C SER A 607 -21.00 1.74 13.41
N ASP A 608 -21.68 2.43 14.33
CA ASP A 608 -22.11 3.83 14.18
C ASP A 608 -20.93 4.80 14.05
N PHE A 609 -19.73 4.38 14.47
CA PHE A 609 -18.51 5.18 14.39
C PHE A 609 -17.75 4.99 13.07
N LEU A 610 -18.02 3.92 12.32
CA LEU A 610 -17.26 3.63 11.11
C LEU A 610 -17.79 4.45 9.93
N ILE A 611 -16.85 5.03 9.18
CA ILE A 611 -17.18 5.55 7.85
C ILE A 611 -17.27 4.32 6.94
N ILE A 612 -18.40 4.11 6.27
CA ILE A 612 -18.57 2.99 5.34
C ILE A 612 -18.98 3.52 3.96
N PRO A 613 -18.23 3.19 2.89
CA PRO A 613 -18.61 3.52 1.53
C PRO A 613 -19.99 2.97 1.13
N PRO A 614 -20.78 3.72 0.33
CA PRO A 614 -22.11 3.29 -0.12
C PRO A 614 -22.05 2.09 -1.06
N ASP A 615 -20.91 1.87 -1.69
CA ASP A 615 -20.66 0.77 -2.63
C ASP A 615 -20.58 -0.60 -1.94
N ILE A 616 -20.50 -0.62 -0.61
CA ILE A 616 -20.45 -1.84 0.20
C ILE A 616 -21.88 -2.16 0.68
N PRO A 617 -22.50 -3.24 0.21
CA PRO A 617 -23.84 -3.62 0.66
C PRO A 617 -23.86 -3.88 2.17
N GLN A 618 -24.88 -3.38 2.88
CA GLN A 618 -25.04 -3.63 4.33
C GLN A 618 -25.08 -5.13 4.67
N GLU A 619 -25.63 -5.97 3.80
CA GLU A 619 -25.64 -7.43 3.94
C GLU A 619 -24.23 -8.05 3.95
N LYS A 620 -23.25 -7.36 3.36
CA LYS A 620 -21.84 -7.78 3.37
C LYS A 620 -21.07 -7.24 4.58
N MET A 621 -21.69 -6.51 5.51
CA MET A 621 -21.02 -5.95 6.69
C MET A 621 -21.05 -6.93 7.87
N PHE A 622 -19.99 -6.90 8.67
CA PHE A 622 -19.80 -7.81 9.80
C PHE A 622 -20.22 -7.16 11.12
N ASN A 623 -21.19 -7.75 11.82
CA ASN A 623 -21.62 -7.28 13.13
C ASN A 623 -21.04 -8.16 14.26
N ILE A 624 -20.40 -7.54 15.25
CA ILE A 624 -19.79 -8.25 16.39
C ILE A 624 -20.85 -9.02 17.22
N SER A 625 -22.08 -8.51 17.33
CA SER A 625 -23.18 -9.23 18.00
C SER A 625 -23.56 -10.53 17.28
N GLN A 626 -23.44 -10.56 15.95
CA GLN A 626 -23.71 -11.75 15.14
C GLN A 626 -22.63 -12.82 15.33
N LEU A 627 -21.36 -12.43 15.54
CA LEU A 627 -20.28 -13.36 15.89
C LEU A 627 -20.61 -14.18 17.14
N TRP A 628 -21.16 -13.53 18.16
CA TRP A 628 -21.56 -14.20 19.39
C TRP A 628 -22.69 -15.20 19.17
N SER A 629 -23.67 -14.88 18.32
CA SER A 629 -24.73 -15.82 17.96
C SER A 629 -24.19 -17.09 17.31
N GLN A 630 -23.13 -16.96 16.49
CA GLN A 630 -22.45 -18.08 15.84
C GLN A 630 -21.56 -18.87 16.82
N MET A 631 -20.79 -18.19 17.68
CA MET A 631 -19.98 -18.86 18.71
C MET A 631 -20.83 -19.62 19.74
N ARG A 632 -22.02 -19.11 20.08
CA ARG A 632 -22.97 -19.74 21.01
C ARG A 632 -23.61 -21.01 20.43
N LEU A 633 -23.74 -21.11 19.10
CA LEU A 633 -24.23 -22.31 18.41
C LEU A 633 -23.20 -23.45 18.43
N LEU A 634 -21.92 -23.12 18.59
CA LEU A 634 -20.80 -24.07 18.63
C LEU A 634 -20.48 -24.55 20.06
N SER A 635 -20.81 -23.76 21.09
CA SER A 635 -20.57 -24.12 22.50
C SER A 635 -21.70 -24.90 23.17
N GLY A 636 -22.84 -25.09 22.50
CA GLY A 636 -24.02 -25.75 23.04
C GLY A 636 -24.11 -27.26 22.76
N THR A 637 -23.31 -28.09 23.44
CA THR A 637 -23.70 -29.43 23.97
C THR A 637 -22.51 -30.09 24.68
N GLY A 638 -22.74 -30.54 25.92
CA GLY A 638 -21.71 -31.09 26.81
C GLY A 638 -21.22 -32.49 26.44
N ALA A 639 -20.34 -32.60 25.45
CA ALA A 639 -19.46 -33.74 25.27
C ALA A 639 -18.05 -33.24 24.94
N ALA A 640 -17.10 -33.47 25.84
CA ALA A 640 -15.69 -33.21 25.61
C ALA A 640 -15.19 -34.08 24.44
N SER A 641 -15.09 -33.46 23.27
CA SER A 641 -14.33 -33.96 22.13
C SER A 641 -13.34 -32.85 21.77
N GLU A 642 -12.05 -33.15 21.76
CA GLU A 642 -11.04 -32.29 21.16
C GLU A 642 -11.41 -32.07 19.69
N ILE A 643 -11.89 -30.87 19.35
CA ILE A 643 -12.18 -30.49 17.97
C ILE A 643 -10.89 -29.95 17.36
N LYS A 644 -10.41 -30.61 16.31
CA LYS A 644 -9.34 -30.10 15.43
C LYS A 644 -9.79 -28.78 14.79
N GLY A 645 -8.86 -27.84 14.65
CA GLY A 645 -9.10 -26.47 14.14
C GLY A 645 -9.79 -26.35 12.76
N ASP A 646 -9.96 -27.44 12.00
CA ASP A 646 -10.57 -27.45 10.66
C ASP A 646 -12.08 -27.15 10.65
N GLU A 647 -12.84 -27.41 11.73
CA GLU A 647 -14.31 -27.23 11.71
C GLU A 647 -14.79 -25.78 11.98
N LEU A 648 -13.91 -24.91 12.52
CA LEU A 648 -14.24 -23.50 12.73
C LEU A 648 -14.07 -22.66 11.44
N GLU A 649 -13.18 -23.10 10.54
CA GLU A 649 -12.88 -22.44 9.26
C GLU A 649 -14.05 -22.52 8.26
N GLY A 650 -14.79 -23.62 8.23
CA GLY A 650 -15.78 -23.88 7.17
C GLY A 650 -17.13 -23.13 7.26
N ARG A 651 -17.37 -22.33 8.31
CA ARG A 651 -18.71 -21.72 8.57
C ARG A 651 -18.74 -20.20 8.75
N LEU A 652 -17.58 -19.55 8.81
CA LEU A 652 -17.47 -18.10 8.63
C LEU A 652 -17.50 -17.84 7.13
N VAL A 653 -18.70 -17.70 6.56
CA VAL A 653 -18.90 -17.48 5.11
C VAL A 653 -17.95 -16.40 4.61
N GLU A 654 -16.97 -16.85 3.83
CA GLU A 654 -15.94 -16.04 3.20
C GLU A 654 -16.58 -15.19 2.11
N SER A 655 -16.48 -13.87 2.25
CA SER A 655 -16.71 -12.96 1.13
C SER A 655 -15.37 -12.77 0.43
N GLU A 656 -15.22 -13.34 -0.78
CA GLU A 656 -14.02 -13.20 -1.63
C GLU A 656 -13.68 -11.73 -1.98
N ASP A 657 -14.62 -10.80 -1.74
CA ASP A 657 -14.50 -9.35 -2.04
C ASP A 657 -14.24 -8.44 -0.80
N GLY A 658 -13.83 -8.99 0.34
CA GLY A 658 -13.68 -8.19 1.59
C GLY A 658 -12.45 -7.26 1.60
N ASN A 659 -12.65 -5.94 1.59
CA ASN A 659 -11.56 -4.96 1.77
C ASN A 659 -10.99 -4.88 3.21
N GLY A 660 -11.45 -5.73 4.13
CA GLY A 660 -10.98 -5.83 5.51
C GLY A 660 -10.11 -7.06 5.74
N ARG A 661 -9.10 -6.95 6.60
CA ARG A 661 -8.17 -8.02 6.96
C ARG A 661 -7.88 -8.02 8.46
N ILE A 662 -7.86 -9.19 9.07
CA ILE A 662 -7.32 -9.40 10.42
C ILE A 662 -5.99 -10.10 10.28
N TYR A 663 -4.90 -9.40 10.63
CA TYR A 663 -3.56 -9.96 10.67
C TYR A 663 -3.32 -10.67 11.99
N THR A 664 -2.81 -11.90 11.90
CA THR A 664 -2.30 -12.69 13.02
C THR A 664 -0.77 -12.77 12.90
N SER A 665 -0.08 -12.81 14.04
CA SER A 665 1.39 -12.73 14.09
C SER A 665 1.97 -11.43 13.49
N ALA A 666 1.17 -10.35 13.43
CA ALA A 666 1.65 -9.01 13.09
C ALA A 666 2.73 -8.55 14.08
N PRO A 667 3.66 -7.66 13.70
CA PRO A 667 4.56 -7.04 14.68
C PRO A 667 3.79 -6.21 15.72
N THR A 668 4.44 -5.91 16.83
CA THR A 668 3.89 -5.01 17.86
C THR A 668 3.76 -3.57 17.36
N TYR A 669 4.64 -3.16 16.45
CA TYR A 669 4.63 -1.85 15.80
C TYR A 669 4.68 -2.03 14.30
N LEU A 670 3.83 -1.30 13.59
CA LEU A 670 3.81 -1.23 12.14
C LEU A 670 3.82 0.24 11.71
N THR A 671 4.37 0.53 10.54
CA THR A 671 4.44 1.90 10.02
C THR A 671 3.49 2.05 8.85
N VAL A 672 2.56 2.99 8.93
CA VAL A 672 1.75 3.45 7.80
C VAL A 672 2.48 4.62 7.15
N ILE A 673 2.78 4.51 5.86
CA ILE A 673 3.44 5.55 5.07
C ILE A 673 2.45 6.03 4.01
N ASP A 674 2.17 7.33 3.99
CA ASP A 674 1.42 7.97 2.93
C ASP A 674 2.37 8.83 2.08
N ARG A 675 2.57 8.41 0.83
CA ARG A 675 3.45 9.10 -0.11
C ARG A 675 2.88 10.41 -0.61
N GLY A 676 1.56 10.54 -0.72
CA GLY A 676 0.93 11.77 -1.22
C GLY A 676 1.04 12.89 -0.20
N ARG A 677 0.82 12.58 1.08
CA ARG A 677 1.01 13.53 2.19
C ARG A 677 2.46 13.68 2.67
N ARG A 678 3.37 12.78 2.23
CA ARG A 678 4.78 12.72 2.67
C ARG A 678 4.90 12.62 4.19
N ASN A 679 4.00 11.87 4.81
CA ASN A 679 4.03 11.60 6.24
C ASN A 679 3.97 10.09 6.49
N SER A 680 4.31 9.73 7.72
CA SER A 680 4.16 8.37 8.22
C SER A 680 3.65 8.41 9.64
N ILE A 681 3.01 7.32 10.07
CA ILE A 681 2.48 7.12 11.41
C ILE A 681 2.88 5.70 11.84
N ILE A 682 3.39 5.55 13.05
CA ILE A 682 3.68 4.24 13.63
C ILE A 682 2.45 3.85 14.48
N ALA A 683 1.80 2.76 14.11
CA ALA A 683 0.72 2.16 14.89
C ALA A 683 1.29 1.01 15.74
N GLY A 684 1.24 1.18 17.05
CA GLY A 684 1.65 0.20 18.05
C GLY A 684 0.44 -0.46 18.73
N ARG A 685 0.64 -1.69 19.22
CA ARG A 685 -0.34 -2.43 20.03
C ARG A 685 0.29 -2.99 21.31
N SER A 686 -0.52 -3.11 22.35
CA SER A 686 -0.17 -3.82 23.59
C SER A 686 -1.34 -4.68 24.05
N GLY A 687 -1.08 -5.88 24.60
CA GLY A 687 -2.11 -6.78 25.14
C GLY A 687 -3.00 -7.51 24.12
N PHE A 688 -2.94 -7.17 22.83
CA PHE A 688 -3.70 -7.82 21.74
C PHE A 688 -2.80 -8.70 20.87
N ASP A 689 -3.29 -9.84 20.38
CA ASP A 689 -2.56 -10.74 19.47
C ASP A 689 -2.79 -10.41 17.98
N GLU A 690 -3.85 -9.66 17.66
CA GLU A 690 -4.34 -9.44 16.29
C GLU A 690 -4.36 -7.95 15.92
N VAL A 691 -4.31 -7.67 14.62
CA VAL A 691 -4.46 -6.31 14.06
C VAL A 691 -5.53 -6.33 12.99
N TYR A 692 -6.55 -5.49 13.13
CA TYR A 692 -7.54 -5.28 12.09
C TYR A 692 -7.13 -4.12 11.19
N MET A 693 -7.30 -4.30 9.88
CA MET A 693 -7.10 -3.27 8.87
C MET A 693 -8.24 -3.28 7.88
N PHE A 694 -8.66 -2.10 7.43
CA PHE A 694 -9.64 -1.96 6.37
C PHE A 694 -9.31 -0.74 5.50
N SER A 695 -9.58 -0.87 4.20
CA SER A 695 -9.45 0.22 3.24
C SER A 695 -10.74 0.40 2.45
N PRO A 696 -11.22 1.63 2.25
CA PRO A 696 -12.38 1.90 1.38
C PRO A 696 -12.08 1.64 -0.12
N GLY A 697 -10.81 1.41 -0.47
CA GLY A 697 -10.39 1.07 -1.84
C GLY A 697 -10.24 2.27 -2.77
N SER A 698 -9.84 1.99 -4.01
CA SER A 698 -9.40 2.97 -5.01
C SER A 698 -10.50 3.58 -5.88
N SER A 699 -11.77 3.22 -5.63
CA SER A 699 -12.90 3.65 -6.46
C SER A 699 -13.38 5.07 -6.20
N HIS A 700 -12.90 5.69 -5.11
CA HIS A 700 -13.37 6.98 -4.63
C HIS A 700 -12.41 8.11 -5.01
N GLU A 701 -12.93 9.33 -5.14
CA GLU A 701 -12.14 10.52 -5.46
C GLU A 701 -11.03 10.79 -4.43
N PHE A 702 -9.92 11.36 -4.88
CA PHE A 702 -8.79 11.73 -4.05
C PHE A 702 -9.16 12.85 -3.06
N TYR A 703 -8.61 12.80 -1.85
CA TYR A 703 -8.90 13.75 -0.77
C TYR A 703 -10.41 13.92 -0.45
N SER A 704 -11.19 12.86 -0.65
CA SER A 704 -12.63 12.84 -0.39
C SER A 704 -12.96 12.34 1.02
N LYS A 705 -14.26 12.23 1.32
CA LYS A 705 -14.78 11.57 2.54
C LYS A 705 -14.20 10.15 2.74
N TYR A 706 -13.77 9.48 1.68
CA TYR A 706 -13.26 8.11 1.71
C TYR A 706 -11.73 8.02 1.62
N SER A 707 -11.00 9.12 1.83
CA SER A 707 -9.53 9.13 1.87
C SER A 707 -8.99 8.80 3.26
N TYR A 708 -9.29 7.59 3.74
CA TYR A 708 -8.80 7.06 5.01
C TYR A 708 -8.42 5.58 4.90
N ILE A 709 -7.70 5.09 5.89
CA ILE A 709 -7.61 3.66 6.19
C ILE A 709 -8.00 3.44 7.65
N CYS A 710 -8.59 2.28 7.93
CA CYS A 710 -8.83 1.84 9.30
C CYS A 710 -7.72 0.91 9.74
N ILE A 711 -7.19 1.13 10.94
CA ILE A 711 -6.20 0.26 11.55
C ILE A 711 -6.32 0.25 13.06
N GLY A 712 -6.12 -0.91 13.68
CA GLY A 712 -5.89 -0.98 15.11
C GLY A 712 -5.90 -2.40 15.67
N PRO A 713 -5.57 -2.52 16.97
CA PRO A 713 -5.49 -3.82 17.62
C PRO A 713 -6.86 -4.48 17.76
N SER A 714 -6.88 -5.81 17.66
CA SER A 714 -8.11 -6.60 17.62
C SER A 714 -8.00 -7.88 18.46
N ALA A 715 -9.16 -8.37 18.89
CA ALA A 715 -9.39 -9.66 19.53
C ALA A 715 -10.70 -10.26 18.97
N MET A 716 -10.74 -10.47 17.65
CA MET A 716 -11.95 -10.88 16.92
C MET A 716 -11.92 -12.33 16.46
N LEU A 717 -10.73 -12.95 16.35
CA LEU A 717 -10.60 -14.38 16.07
C LEU A 717 -10.44 -15.16 17.38
N LYS A 718 -9.68 -14.61 18.32
CA LYS A 718 -9.44 -15.16 19.65
C LYS A 718 -9.93 -14.20 20.74
N PRO A 719 -11.13 -14.42 21.29
CA PRO A 719 -11.65 -13.63 22.41
C PRO A 719 -10.73 -13.66 23.62
N ILE A 720 -10.65 -12.53 24.33
CA ILE A 720 -9.91 -12.44 25.59
C ILE A 720 -10.81 -12.96 26.70
N ILE A 721 -10.34 -13.95 27.47
CA ILE A 721 -11.10 -14.57 28.55
C ILE A 721 -10.55 -14.10 29.90
N LEU A 722 -11.35 -13.35 30.66
CA LEU A 722 -11.03 -12.90 32.02
C LEU A 722 -11.72 -13.79 33.04
N LYS A 723 -10.97 -14.32 34.01
CA LYS A 723 -11.53 -15.05 35.15
C LYS A 723 -12.20 -14.10 36.16
N PRO A 724 -13.03 -14.62 37.08
CA PRO A 724 -13.56 -13.83 38.19
C PRO A 724 -12.47 -13.09 38.97
N GLY A 725 -12.63 -11.78 39.15
CA GLY A 725 -11.68 -10.90 39.83
C GLY A 725 -10.43 -10.54 39.03
N GLU A 726 -10.31 -11.00 37.78
CA GLU A 726 -9.16 -10.70 36.93
C GLU A 726 -9.28 -9.32 36.26
N VAL A 727 -8.12 -8.72 36.00
CA VAL A 727 -7.99 -7.45 35.29
C VAL A 727 -7.10 -7.66 34.07
N TRP A 728 -7.60 -7.28 32.89
CA TRP A 728 -6.85 -7.33 31.65
C TRP A 728 -6.48 -5.91 31.18
N ARG A 729 -5.34 -5.79 30.50
CA ARG A 729 -4.83 -4.54 29.94
C ARG A 729 -4.40 -4.74 28.49
N GLY A 730 -4.77 -3.80 27.63
CA GLY A 730 -4.26 -3.70 26.27
C GLY A 730 -4.44 -2.29 25.74
N GLY A 731 -3.91 -1.97 24.57
CA GLY A 731 -3.99 -0.61 24.07
C GLY A 731 -3.42 -0.42 22.68
N GLN A 732 -3.60 0.81 22.20
CA GLN A 732 -3.09 1.30 20.94
C GLN A 732 -2.19 2.52 21.17
N HIS A 733 -1.15 2.63 20.37
CA HIS A 733 -0.27 3.81 20.31
C HIS A 733 -0.19 4.30 18.87
N LEU A 734 -0.44 5.58 18.64
CA LEU A 734 -0.27 6.27 17.36
C LEU A 734 0.86 7.27 17.53
N GLN A 735 2.04 6.93 17.01
CA GLN A 735 3.23 7.75 17.11
C GLN A 735 3.50 8.46 15.78
N ASN A 736 3.80 9.76 15.87
CA ASN A 736 4.28 10.58 14.78
C ASN A 736 5.82 10.53 14.71
N PRO A 737 6.42 9.79 13.77
CA PRO A 737 7.88 9.69 13.60
C PRO A 737 8.51 10.93 12.93
N ASN A 738 7.70 11.93 12.56
CA ASN A 738 8.16 13.09 11.77
C ASN A 738 8.62 14.28 12.65
N LEU A 739 8.98 13.99 13.92
CA LEU A 739 9.54 14.92 14.91
C LEU A 739 10.97 14.52 15.26
#